data_AF-A0A7V9DG49-F1
#
_entry.id   AF-A0A7V9DG49-F1
#
_cell.length_a   1.000
_cell.length_b   1.000
_cell.length_c   1.000
_cell.angle_alpha   90.00
_cell.angle_beta   90.00
_cell.angle_gamma   90.00
#
_symmetry.space_group_name_H-M   'P 1'
#
loop_
_entity.id
_entity.type
_entity.pdbx_description
1 polymer ?
#
loop_
_entity_poly.entity_id
_entity_poly.type
_entity_poly.pdbx_seq_one_letter_code
_entity_poly.pdbx_strand_id
1 'polypeptide(L)'
;MSELPSGTVTFLFTDIEGSTRLLHELGAQAYAEALAEHRRVLRAAFAAHGGVEVDTQGDAFFVAFPTVPGALAAAHDAQAALTPEPVSVRMALHTGTPLLAEEGYVGVDIHRAARIAAAGHGGQVLVSASTAALADGTTLRDLGEHRFKDLAAPERVYQLGEGDFAPLKSLYRTNLPVPATRFLGREDDLAALVEKLRRADVRLLTLSGPGGTGKTRLALQAAAEAAEEFPDGMTWIPLAPLADPTLVLATLAQALGLQQDGERPLEDLLAASLAGQRRLLLLDNAEHLLPAIAADVAKLRDIDGPKLLVTSRERLQLQGETVYAVPSLTRPDAIALFTARAAELGVTVPHSPTLDTLCERLDDLPLALELAAARTPLFTPEQLLERVGQRLDLLKGGRDADPRQQTLRATIQWSHDLLDDAEQTLFRRLSVFAGGCTYEAAEQVCDANADSLQSLIDKSLVRMRHTDLAPRYWMLETIREYASDRLARSGELEESQRRHAEFVLGLASELETALGSDPELRDRFAVEQENFRAALAWADEGGHTECQLGLIGRSWPFWWYRGNSEEGLRWVESALAQSEGERSARRAKVLLAGAMFAYRLGELARLKTYADESLRIARTLGESRSTTWPLIFLGIWASEVGNSDEATNLYQEAIAMAREVGDRKLVGIATNNLGVVAMQQEDFVRAAPLFEEALAISRELGTLDEIPLETLNLASCLHHTGRPREAAKAAKEGLAMAHRVGNLTS
;
A
#
# COMPACT_ATOMS: atom_id res chain seq x y z
N MET A 1 17.68 -39.99 -25.59
CA MET A 1 17.07 -39.14 -24.56
C MET A 1 18.04 -38.00 -24.35
N SER A 2 17.62 -36.76 -24.65
CA SER A 2 18.40 -35.57 -24.34
C SER A 2 18.62 -35.50 -22.84
N GLU A 3 19.84 -35.18 -22.42
CA GLU A 3 20.20 -35.01 -21.02
C GLU A 3 19.42 -33.80 -20.45
N LEU A 4 18.63 -34.01 -19.39
CA LEU A 4 17.84 -32.96 -18.77
C LEU A 4 18.76 -31.95 -18.05
N PRO A 5 18.52 -30.62 -18.16
CA PRO A 5 19.28 -29.63 -17.42
C PRO A 5 19.28 -29.89 -15.90
N SER A 6 20.40 -29.65 -15.21
CA SER A 6 20.53 -29.84 -13.76
C SER A 6 21.14 -28.62 -13.08
N GLY A 7 20.87 -28.41 -11.79
CA GLY A 7 21.30 -27.23 -11.05
C GLY A 7 20.21 -26.16 -11.06
N THR A 8 20.56 -24.93 -11.45
CA THR A 8 19.57 -23.86 -11.68
C THR A 8 18.94 -24.05 -13.05
N VAL A 9 17.63 -24.28 -13.09
CA VAL A 9 16.88 -24.61 -14.31
C VAL A 9 15.69 -23.66 -14.45
N THR A 10 15.41 -23.22 -15.67
CA THR A 10 14.21 -22.43 -15.98
C THR A 10 13.17 -23.31 -16.65
N PHE A 11 12.00 -23.39 -16.03
CA PHE A 11 10.87 -24.16 -16.52
C PHE A 11 9.90 -23.26 -17.29
N LEU A 12 9.49 -23.72 -18.46
CA LEU A 12 8.43 -23.13 -19.27
C LEU A 12 7.22 -24.07 -19.27
N PHE A 13 6.07 -23.56 -18.85
CA PHE A 13 4.78 -24.24 -18.96
C PHE A 13 3.90 -23.52 -19.95
N THR A 14 3.17 -24.26 -20.78
CA THR A 14 2.14 -23.71 -21.67
C THR A 14 0.78 -24.33 -21.41
N ASP A 15 -0.27 -23.61 -21.79
CA ASP A 15 -1.64 -24.11 -21.80
C ASP A 15 -2.46 -23.39 -22.89
N ILE A 16 -3.43 -24.06 -23.52
CA ILE A 16 -4.33 -23.42 -24.49
C ILE A 16 -5.55 -22.88 -23.74
N GLU A 17 -5.80 -21.57 -23.86
CA GLU A 17 -6.96 -20.98 -23.21
C GLU A 17 -8.26 -21.49 -23.85
N GLY A 18 -9.14 -22.10 -23.04
CA GLY A 18 -10.46 -22.52 -23.48
C GLY A 18 -10.47 -23.74 -24.40
N SER A 19 -9.45 -24.60 -24.36
CA SER A 19 -9.30 -25.75 -25.25
C SER A 19 -10.52 -26.69 -25.35
N THR A 20 -11.22 -26.95 -24.25
CA THR A 20 -12.47 -27.72 -24.25
C THR A 20 -13.57 -27.05 -25.08
N ARG A 21 -13.70 -25.73 -24.99
CA ARG A 21 -14.66 -24.95 -25.78
C ARG A 21 -14.27 -24.95 -27.26
N LEU A 22 -12.98 -24.80 -27.54
CA LEU A 22 -12.44 -24.82 -28.91
C LEU A 22 -12.71 -26.15 -29.62
N LEU A 23 -12.58 -27.28 -28.89
CA LEU A 23 -12.91 -28.61 -29.40
C LEU A 23 -14.39 -28.73 -29.80
N HIS A 24 -15.29 -28.11 -29.04
CA HIS A 24 -16.72 -28.08 -29.36
C HIS A 24 -17.04 -27.19 -30.56
N GLU A 25 -16.38 -26.04 -30.70
CA GLU A 25 -16.63 -25.06 -31.76
C GLU A 25 -16.04 -25.48 -33.12
N LEU A 26 -14.83 -26.03 -33.14
CA LEU A 26 -14.14 -26.47 -34.37
C LEU A 26 -14.51 -27.91 -34.78
N GLY A 27 -14.95 -28.73 -33.83
CA GLY A 27 -15.10 -30.17 -34.02
C GLY A 27 -13.75 -30.92 -33.97
N ALA A 28 -13.81 -32.22 -33.70
CA ALA A 28 -12.63 -33.03 -33.36
C ALA A 28 -11.52 -33.03 -34.44
N GLN A 29 -11.88 -32.99 -35.72
CA GLN A 29 -10.91 -33.11 -36.82
C GLN A 29 -10.16 -31.80 -37.08
N ALA A 30 -10.85 -30.65 -37.14
CA ALA A 30 -10.21 -29.35 -37.30
C ALA A 30 -9.41 -28.94 -36.05
N TYR A 31 -9.89 -29.32 -34.85
CA TYR A 31 -9.13 -29.14 -33.61
C TYR A 31 -7.82 -29.93 -33.61
N ALA A 32 -7.83 -31.18 -34.12
CA ALA A 32 -6.63 -32.00 -34.20
C ALA A 32 -5.58 -31.41 -35.17
N GLU A 33 -6.01 -30.85 -36.30
CA GLU A 33 -5.13 -30.18 -37.26
C GLU A 33 -4.51 -28.91 -36.67
N ALA A 34 -5.33 -28.07 -36.00
CA ALA A 34 -4.85 -26.86 -35.33
C ALA A 34 -3.86 -27.20 -34.20
N LEU A 35 -4.14 -28.23 -33.40
CA LEU A 35 -3.24 -28.69 -32.34
C LEU A 35 -1.92 -29.25 -32.88
N ALA A 36 -1.95 -29.95 -34.01
CA ALA A 36 -0.74 -30.49 -34.65
C ALA A 36 0.18 -29.37 -35.15
N GLU A 37 -0.38 -28.35 -35.80
CA GLU A 37 0.39 -27.20 -36.26
C GLU A 37 0.93 -26.37 -35.09
N HIS A 38 0.10 -26.15 -34.06
CA HIS A 38 0.51 -25.48 -32.83
C HIS A 38 1.72 -26.17 -32.16
N ARG A 39 1.66 -27.50 -31.99
CA ARG A 39 2.76 -28.28 -31.42
C ARG A 39 4.03 -28.20 -32.28
N ARG A 40 3.90 -28.16 -33.61
CA ARG A 40 5.03 -28.02 -34.53
C ARG A 40 5.74 -26.68 -34.35
N VAL A 41 4.98 -25.60 -34.23
CA VAL A 41 5.49 -24.23 -34.03
C VAL A 41 6.18 -24.10 -32.67
N LEU A 42 5.53 -24.54 -31.59
CA LEU A 42 6.10 -24.45 -30.25
C LEU A 42 7.40 -25.25 -30.11
N ARG A 43 7.43 -26.50 -30.58
CA ARG A 43 8.64 -27.33 -30.55
C ARG A 43 9.80 -26.70 -31.31
N ALA A 44 9.52 -26.08 -32.46
CA ALA A 44 10.55 -25.40 -33.24
C ALA A 44 11.13 -24.20 -32.49
N ALA A 45 10.28 -23.37 -31.86
CA ALA A 45 10.73 -22.23 -31.06
C ALA A 45 11.52 -22.67 -29.82
N PHE A 46 11.03 -23.66 -29.08
CA PHE A 46 11.71 -24.15 -27.86
C PHE A 46 13.06 -24.78 -28.18
N ALA A 47 13.14 -25.62 -29.22
CA ALA A 47 14.40 -26.27 -29.61
C ALA A 47 15.45 -25.26 -30.11
N ALA A 48 15.04 -24.16 -30.77
CA ALA A 48 15.94 -23.14 -31.27
C ALA A 48 16.74 -22.43 -30.17
N HIS A 49 16.21 -22.39 -28.95
CA HIS A 49 16.83 -21.73 -27.79
C HIS A 49 17.28 -22.71 -26.70
N GLY A 50 17.49 -23.98 -27.06
CA GLY A 50 18.05 -24.99 -26.16
C GLY A 50 17.06 -25.56 -25.14
N GLY A 51 15.75 -25.44 -25.39
CA GLY A 51 14.71 -26.05 -24.57
C GLY A 51 14.64 -27.57 -24.77
N VAL A 52 14.51 -28.29 -23.67
CA VAL A 52 14.31 -29.75 -23.64
C VAL A 52 12.89 -30.04 -23.17
N GLU A 53 12.07 -30.64 -24.05
CA GLU A 53 10.70 -31.09 -23.71
C GLU A 53 10.78 -32.19 -22.65
N VAL A 54 10.21 -31.93 -21.48
CA VAL A 54 10.17 -32.85 -20.33
C VAL A 54 8.91 -33.71 -20.40
N ASP A 55 7.75 -33.07 -20.63
CA ASP A 55 6.46 -33.74 -20.77
C ASP A 55 5.53 -32.92 -21.69
N THR A 56 4.53 -33.58 -22.26
CA THR A 56 3.44 -32.96 -23.03
C THR A 56 2.13 -33.70 -22.73
N GLN A 57 1.25 -33.06 -21.95
CA GLN A 57 -0.03 -33.63 -21.53
C GLN A 57 -1.16 -32.88 -22.22
N GLY A 58 -1.86 -33.56 -23.13
CA GLY A 58 -2.90 -32.92 -23.93
C GLY A 58 -2.32 -31.78 -24.79
N ASP A 59 -2.74 -30.57 -24.52
CA ASP A 59 -2.35 -29.31 -25.18
C ASP A 59 -1.26 -28.52 -24.45
N ALA A 60 -0.89 -28.92 -23.23
CA ALA A 60 0.12 -28.27 -22.42
C ALA A 60 1.53 -28.84 -22.67
N PHE A 61 2.52 -27.96 -22.76
CA PHE A 61 3.95 -28.31 -22.79
C PHE A 61 4.60 -28.02 -21.44
N PHE A 62 5.50 -28.92 -21.04
CA PHE A 62 6.46 -28.70 -19.97
C PHE A 62 7.88 -28.82 -20.53
N VAL A 63 8.62 -27.71 -20.52
CA VAL A 63 9.95 -27.60 -21.13
C VAL A 63 10.95 -27.06 -20.12
N ALA A 64 12.15 -27.62 -20.10
CA ALA A 64 13.25 -27.16 -19.25
C ALA A 64 14.35 -26.50 -20.09
N PHE A 65 14.88 -25.38 -19.59
CA PHE A 65 15.95 -24.62 -20.22
C PHE A 65 17.15 -24.50 -19.27
N PRO A 66 18.39 -24.58 -19.80
CA PRO A 66 19.59 -24.41 -18.98
C PRO A 66 19.87 -22.95 -18.61
N THR A 67 19.25 -21.97 -19.29
CA THR A 67 19.48 -20.54 -19.07
C THR A 67 18.19 -19.72 -19.15
N VAL A 68 18.10 -18.67 -18.32
CA VAL A 68 16.97 -17.72 -18.31
C VAL A 68 16.82 -16.96 -19.63
N PRO A 69 17.89 -16.40 -20.24
CA PRO A 69 17.76 -15.71 -21.53
C PRO A 69 17.24 -16.61 -22.66
N GLY A 70 17.66 -17.88 -22.69
CA GLY A 70 17.17 -18.86 -23.67
C GLY A 70 15.68 -19.14 -23.49
N ALA A 71 15.23 -19.29 -22.24
CA ALA A 71 13.81 -19.53 -21.94
C ALA A 71 12.91 -18.33 -22.29
N LEU A 72 13.37 -17.10 -22.02
CA LEU A 72 12.67 -15.87 -22.38
C LEU A 72 12.58 -15.68 -23.90
N ALA A 73 13.68 -15.90 -24.61
CA ALA A 73 13.71 -15.81 -26.08
C ALA A 73 12.82 -16.89 -26.72
N ALA A 74 12.84 -18.12 -26.19
CA ALA A 74 11.92 -19.18 -26.58
C ALA A 74 10.45 -18.79 -26.41
N ALA A 75 10.07 -18.26 -25.24
CA ALA A 75 8.70 -17.88 -24.98
C ALA A 75 8.25 -16.73 -25.89
N HIS A 76 9.11 -15.74 -26.11
CA HIS A 76 8.85 -14.62 -27.04
C HIS A 76 8.64 -15.11 -28.48
N ASP A 77 9.57 -15.91 -29.01
CA ASP A 77 9.51 -16.40 -30.40
C ASP A 77 8.36 -17.37 -30.59
N ALA A 78 8.07 -18.20 -29.58
CA ALA A 78 6.92 -19.08 -29.58
C ALA A 78 5.62 -18.27 -29.65
N GLN A 79 5.49 -17.22 -28.84
CA GLN A 79 4.31 -16.36 -28.84
C GLN A 79 4.15 -15.58 -30.16
N ALA A 80 5.25 -15.13 -30.76
CA ALA A 80 5.26 -14.40 -32.03
C ALA A 80 4.95 -15.30 -33.25
N ALA A 81 5.34 -16.58 -33.18
CA ALA A 81 5.12 -17.54 -34.27
C ALA A 81 3.67 -18.10 -34.30
N LEU A 82 2.90 -17.91 -33.23
CA LEU A 82 1.49 -18.31 -33.17
C LEU A 82 0.60 -17.28 -33.86
N THR A 83 -0.23 -17.74 -34.80
CA THR A 83 -1.30 -16.93 -35.39
C THR A 83 -2.47 -16.83 -34.40
N PRO A 84 -3.06 -15.62 -34.18
CA PRO A 84 -4.01 -15.38 -33.08
C PRO A 84 -5.35 -16.14 -33.16
N GLU A 85 -5.63 -16.86 -34.25
CA GLU A 85 -6.82 -17.69 -34.37
C GLU A 85 -6.50 -19.03 -35.06
N PRO A 86 -7.11 -20.14 -34.63
CA PRO A 86 -8.11 -20.26 -33.55
C PRO A 86 -7.52 -20.59 -32.17
N VAL A 87 -6.20 -20.78 -32.02
CA VAL A 87 -5.57 -21.25 -30.77
C VAL A 87 -4.80 -20.12 -30.10
N SER A 88 -5.18 -19.76 -28.87
CA SER A 88 -4.46 -18.79 -28.04
C SER A 88 -3.80 -19.49 -26.85
N VAL A 89 -2.49 -19.27 -26.68
CA VAL A 89 -1.67 -20.00 -25.71
C VAL A 89 -1.14 -19.06 -24.66
N ARG A 90 -1.23 -19.49 -23.41
CA ARG A 90 -0.63 -18.81 -22.26
C ARG A 90 0.61 -19.56 -21.84
N MET A 91 1.64 -18.84 -21.40
CA MET A 91 2.91 -19.43 -20.96
C MET A 91 3.34 -18.86 -19.61
N ALA A 92 4.11 -19.62 -18.83
CA ALA A 92 4.84 -19.07 -17.70
C ALA A 92 6.24 -19.64 -17.55
N LEU A 93 7.13 -18.81 -16.99
CA LEU A 93 8.54 -19.07 -16.76
C LEU A 93 8.88 -18.98 -15.27
N HIS A 94 9.48 -20.04 -14.73
CA HIS A 94 9.97 -20.07 -13.36
C HIS A 94 11.36 -20.68 -13.26
N THR A 95 12.26 -20.01 -12.53
CA THR A 95 13.64 -20.46 -12.31
C THR A 95 13.79 -20.95 -10.88
N GLY A 96 14.30 -22.18 -10.73
CA GLY A 96 14.47 -22.86 -9.45
C GLY A 96 15.62 -23.86 -9.47
N THR A 97 15.76 -24.61 -8.38
CA THR A 97 16.79 -25.66 -8.22
C THR A 97 16.12 -26.99 -7.92
N PRO A 98 15.44 -27.60 -8.90
CA PRO A 98 14.68 -28.83 -8.72
C PRO A 98 15.60 -30.02 -8.41
N LEU A 99 15.07 -31.02 -7.70
CA LEU A 99 15.74 -32.32 -7.60
C LEU A 99 15.48 -33.11 -8.89
N LEU A 100 16.53 -33.55 -9.58
CA LEU A 100 16.41 -34.45 -10.73
C LEU A 100 16.44 -35.92 -10.23
N ALA A 101 15.33 -36.63 -10.37
CA ALA A 101 15.18 -38.05 -10.05
C ALA A 101 15.15 -38.92 -11.33
N GLU A 102 15.13 -40.26 -11.18
CA GLU A 102 15.10 -41.19 -12.32
C GLU A 102 13.88 -40.99 -13.24
N GLU A 103 12.77 -40.50 -12.69
CA GLU A 103 11.51 -40.26 -13.42
C GLU A 103 11.33 -38.79 -13.88
N GLY A 104 12.30 -37.90 -13.62
CA GLY A 104 12.26 -36.49 -14.01
C GLY A 104 12.45 -35.52 -12.83
N TYR A 105 11.99 -34.28 -12.99
CA TYR A 105 12.11 -33.26 -11.95
C TYR A 105 11.10 -33.49 -10.81
N VAL A 106 11.54 -33.26 -9.57
CA VAL A 106 10.72 -33.27 -8.36
C VAL A 106 10.98 -31.99 -7.56
N GLY A 107 9.93 -31.28 -7.19
CA GLY A 107 10.04 -30.08 -6.35
C GLY A 107 8.86 -29.12 -6.49
N VAL A 108 8.81 -28.16 -5.55
CA VAL A 108 7.78 -27.10 -5.52
C VAL A 108 7.84 -26.19 -6.75
N ASP A 109 9.01 -26.06 -7.37
CA ASP A 109 9.29 -25.19 -8.52
C ASP A 109 8.43 -25.54 -9.75
N ILE A 110 8.16 -26.85 -9.95
CA ILE A 110 7.35 -27.35 -11.06
C ILE A 110 5.90 -26.92 -10.89
N HIS A 111 5.36 -27.14 -9.67
CA HIS A 111 4.01 -26.74 -9.33
C HIS A 111 3.85 -25.23 -9.41
N ARG A 112 4.85 -24.46 -8.97
CA ARG A 112 4.86 -23.00 -9.05
C ARG A 112 4.74 -22.50 -10.50
N ALA A 113 5.58 -23.02 -11.40
CA ALA A 113 5.57 -22.65 -12.81
C ALA A 113 4.20 -22.93 -13.47
N ALA A 114 3.64 -24.11 -13.23
CA ALA A 114 2.33 -24.49 -13.76
C ALA A 114 1.18 -23.62 -13.20
N ARG A 115 1.23 -23.26 -11.91
CA ARG A 115 0.22 -22.38 -11.28
C ARG A 115 0.26 -20.96 -11.82
N ILE A 116 1.45 -20.43 -12.07
CA ILE A 116 1.61 -19.12 -12.70
C ILE A 116 1.06 -19.16 -14.13
N ALA A 117 1.38 -20.19 -14.93
CA ALA A 117 0.83 -20.34 -16.29
C ALA A 117 -0.71 -20.38 -16.30
N ALA A 118 -1.30 -21.13 -15.37
CA ALA A 118 -2.76 -21.26 -15.26
C ALA A 118 -3.48 -19.96 -14.86
N ALA A 119 -2.77 -18.97 -14.30
CA ALA A 119 -3.34 -17.67 -13.94
C ALA A 119 -3.37 -16.67 -15.10
N GLY A 120 -2.57 -16.91 -16.14
CA GLY A 120 -2.48 -16.05 -17.32
C GLY A 120 -3.64 -16.21 -18.30
N HIS A 121 -3.70 -15.29 -19.27
CA HIS A 121 -4.64 -15.29 -20.39
C HIS A 121 -3.94 -15.71 -21.68
N GLY A 122 -4.69 -16.18 -22.68
CA GLY A 122 -4.12 -16.57 -23.96
C GLY A 122 -3.40 -15.40 -24.63
N GLY A 123 -2.19 -15.63 -25.12
CA GLY A 123 -1.30 -14.59 -25.64
C GLY A 123 -0.29 -14.08 -24.61
N GLN A 124 -0.47 -14.40 -23.33
CA GLN A 124 0.31 -13.85 -22.23
C GLN A 124 1.46 -14.79 -21.83
N VAL A 125 2.63 -14.20 -21.57
CA VAL A 125 3.80 -14.89 -21.01
C VAL A 125 4.11 -14.30 -19.63
N LEU A 126 3.99 -15.11 -18.60
CA LEU A 126 4.22 -14.72 -17.20
C LEU A 126 5.58 -15.19 -16.69
N VAL A 127 6.15 -14.45 -15.75
CA VAL A 127 7.52 -14.64 -15.26
C VAL A 127 7.52 -14.52 -13.74
N SER A 128 8.07 -15.51 -13.03
CA SER A 128 8.23 -15.43 -11.57
C SER A 128 9.33 -14.45 -11.17
N ALA A 129 9.28 -13.94 -9.93
CA ALA A 129 10.33 -13.10 -9.37
C ALA A 129 11.74 -13.68 -9.50
N SER A 130 11.91 -14.97 -9.26
CA SER A 130 13.22 -15.64 -9.41
C SER A 130 13.76 -15.62 -10.85
N THR A 131 12.89 -15.66 -11.86
CA THR A 131 13.30 -15.56 -13.27
C THR A 131 13.56 -14.10 -13.63
N ALA A 132 12.71 -13.18 -13.15
CA ALA A 132 12.86 -11.75 -13.40
C ALA A 132 14.17 -11.19 -12.83
N ALA A 133 14.58 -11.66 -11.64
CA ALA A 133 15.86 -11.29 -11.02
C ALA A 133 17.10 -11.72 -11.82
N LEU A 134 16.94 -12.64 -12.78
CA LEU A 134 18.00 -13.16 -13.64
C LEU A 134 17.80 -12.75 -15.11
N ALA A 135 16.82 -11.88 -15.39
CA ALA A 135 16.42 -11.46 -16.73
C ALA A 135 17.08 -10.12 -17.11
N ASP A 136 18.40 -10.12 -17.29
CA ASP A 136 19.14 -8.91 -17.66
C ASP A 136 18.72 -8.40 -19.06
N GLY A 137 18.33 -7.11 -19.14
CA GLY A 137 18.04 -6.43 -20.41
C GLY A 137 16.73 -6.82 -21.10
N THR A 138 15.86 -7.58 -20.44
CA THR A 138 14.55 -7.98 -20.97
C THR A 138 13.45 -7.10 -20.39
N THR A 139 12.54 -6.59 -21.22
CA THR A 139 11.41 -5.78 -20.77
C THR A 139 10.38 -6.64 -20.06
N LEU A 140 10.24 -6.42 -18.74
CA LEU A 140 9.29 -7.10 -17.88
C LEU A 140 8.37 -6.07 -17.21
N ARG A 141 7.06 -6.25 -17.35
CA ARG A 141 6.04 -5.44 -16.65
C ARG A 141 5.67 -6.11 -15.34
N ASP A 142 5.86 -5.42 -14.22
CA ASP A 142 5.45 -5.91 -12.91
C ASP A 142 3.92 -5.92 -12.78
N LEU A 143 3.35 -7.07 -12.42
CA LEU A 143 1.92 -7.24 -12.18
C LEU A 143 1.57 -7.24 -10.68
N GLY A 144 2.57 -7.15 -9.81
CA GLY A 144 2.42 -7.13 -8.35
C GLY A 144 2.43 -8.51 -7.72
N GLU A 145 2.04 -8.55 -6.44
CA GLU A 145 1.98 -9.78 -5.66
C GLU A 145 0.66 -10.53 -5.82
N HIS A 146 0.76 -11.83 -6.11
CA HIS A 146 -0.36 -12.71 -6.36
C HIS A 146 -0.26 -13.98 -5.52
N ARG A 147 -1.35 -14.37 -4.88
CA ARG A 147 -1.44 -15.69 -4.22
C ARG A 147 -1.90 -16.74 -5.22
N PHE A 148 -1.27 -17.91 -5.19
CA PHE A 148 -1.67 -19.06 -6.00
C PHE A 148 -1.98 -20.27 -5.13
N LYS A 149 -2.83 -21.16 -5.62
CA LYS A 149 -3.30 -22.33 -4.87
C LYS A 149 -2.12 -23.22 -4.49
N ASP A 150 -2.10 -23.64 -3.24
CA ASP A 150 -1.07 -24.53 -2.65
C ASP A 150 0.33 -23.91 -2.54
N LEU A 151 0.48 -22.59 -2.76
CA LEU A 151 1.69 -21.84 -2.43
C LEU A 151 1.47 -21.04 -1.13
N ALA A 152 2.34 -21.25 -0.14
CA ALA A 152 2.22 -20.64 1.18
C ALA A 152 2.51 -19.13 1.21
N ALA A 153 3.25 -18.61 0.22
CA ALA A 153 3.63 -17.22 0.10
C ALA A 153 3.00 -16.58 -1.16
N PRO A 154 2.69 -15.27 -1.14
CA PRO A 154 2.42 -14.53 -2.36
C PRO A 154 3.67 -14.53 -3.26
N GLU A 155 3.43 -14.64 -4.56
CA GLU A 155 4.46 -14.60 -5.59
C GLU A 155 4.32 -13.29 -6.35
N ARG A 156 5.41 -12.52 -6.46
CA ARG A 156 5.46 -11.38 -7.37
C ARG A 156 5.60 -11.90 -8.80
N VAL A 157 4.69 -11.47 -9.66
CA VAL A 157 4.61 -11.96 -11.05
C VAL A 157 4.84 -10.80 -12.01
N TYR A 158 5.62 -11.08 -13.04
CA TYR A 158 5.93 -10.16 -14.12
C TYR A 158 5.36 -10.70 -15.42
N GLN A 159 5.18 -9.83 -16.39
CA GLN A 159 4.82 -10.19 -17.75
C GLN A 159 5.98 -9.89 -18.70
N LEU A 160 6.24 -10.81 -19.62
CA LEU A 160 7.17 -10.58 -20.71
C LEU A 160 6.50 -9.74 -21.81
N GLY A 161 7.09 -8.57 -22.10
CA GLY A 161 6.59 -7.63 -23.11
C GLY A 161 5.43 -6.73 -22.65
N GLU A 162 5.04 -5.82 -23.53
CA GLU A 162 4.15 -4.68 -23.25
C GLU A 162 2.66 -4.96 -23.59
N GLY A 163 2.25 -6.22 -23.72
CA GLY A 163 0.85 -6.54 -24.02
C GLY A 163 -0.11 -6.13 -22.90
N ASP A 164 -1.33 -5.71 -23.25
CA ASP A 164 -2.38 -5.42 -22.26
C ASP A 164 -3.31 -6.62 -22.11
N PHE A 165 -3.41 -7.11 -20.88
CA PHE A 165 -4.26 -8.25 -20.52
C PHE A 165 -5.15 -7.90 -19.33
N ALA A 166 -6.26 -8.61 -19.19
CA ALA A 166 -7.08 -8.54 -17.99
C ALA A 166 -6.26 -8.95 -16.75
N PRO A 167 -6.69 -8.56 -15.54
CA PRO A 167 -6.00 -8.96 -14.31
C PRO A 167 -5.80 -10.48 -14.21
N LEU A 168 -4.69 -10.92 -13.62
CA LEU A 168 -4.40 -12.35 -13.48
C LEU A 168 -5.52 -13.06 -12.74
N LYS A 169 -5.82 -14.29 -13.17
CA LYS A 169 -6.69 -15.24 -12.46
C LYS A 169 -5.92 -15.87 -11.30
N SER A 170 -5.33 -15.03 -10.46
CA SER A 170 -4.69 -15.40 -9.19
C SER A 170 -5.73 -15.49 -8.09
N LEU A 171 -5.42 -16.20 -7.02
CA LEU A 171 -6.40 -16.42 -5.98
C LEU A 171 -6.92 -15.10 -5.39
N TYR A 172 -6.13 -14.05 -5.07
CA TYR A 172 -6.68 -12.77 -4.56
C TYR A 172 -5.83 -11.54 -4.86
N ARG A 173 -6.46 -10.42 -5.25
CA ARG A 173 -5.91 -9.07 -5.04
C ARG A 173 -6.02 -8.75 -3.55
N THR A 174 -4.90 -8.67 -2.85
CA THR A 174 -4.90 -8.46 -1.39
C THR A 174 -3.69 -7.68 -0.92
N ASN A 175 -3.89 -6.82 0.08
CA ASN A 175 -2.83 -6.18 0.86
C ASN A 175 -2.73 -6.78 2.28
N LEU A 176 -3.29 -7.98 2.51
CA LEU A 176 -3.25 -8.64 3.82
C LEU A 176 -1.79 -8.91 4.23
N PRO A 177 -1.35 -8.44 5.41
CA PRO A 177 0.01 -8.66 5.88
C PRO A 177 0.30 -10.15 6.09
N VAL A 178 1.53 -10.56 5.77
CA VAL A 178 2.04 -11.91 6.07
C VAL A 178 2.61 -11.90 7.49
N PRO A 179 2.05 -12.66 8.44
CA PRO A 179 2.62 -12.76 9.78
C PRO A 179 3.99 -13.43 9.74
N ALA A 180 5.00 -12.85 10.42
CA ALA A 180 6.36 -13.40 10.47
C ALA A 180 6.49 -14.69 11.29
N THR A 181 5.46 -15.04 12.06
CA THR A 181 5.45 -16.22 12.94
C THR A 181 4.31 -17.15 12.58
N ARG A 182 4.41 -18.43 12.96
CA ARG A 182 3.33 -19.39 12.68
C ARG A 182 2.07 -19.04 13.48
N PHE A 183 0.91 -19.28 12.90
CA PHE A 183 -0.36 -19.28 13.63
C PHE A 183 -0.44 -20.60 14.41
N LEU A 184 -0.62 -20.52 15.73
CA LEU A 184 -0.57 -21.67 16.63
C LEU A 184 -1.82 -21.69 17.51
N GLY A 185 -2.51 -22.84 17.53
CA GLY A 185 -3.78 -23.02 18.22
C GLY A 185 -4.92 -22.25 17.55
N ARG A 186 -6.13 -22.37 18.11
CA ARG A 186 -7.36 -21.70 17.64
C ARG A 186 -7.92 -22.22 16.32
N GLU A 187 -7.66 -23.48 15.97
CA GLU A 187 -8.22 -24.12 14.77
C GLU A 187 -9.76 -24.11 14.80
N ASP A 188 -10.36 -24.33 15.98
CA ASP A 188 -11.81 -24.28 16.17
C ASP A 188 -12.38 -22.86 16.01
N ASP A 189 -11.73 -21.84 16.60
CA ASP A 189 -12.15 -20.44 16.47
C ASP A 189 -12.10 -19.99 15.00
N LEU A 190 -11.03 -20.39 14.32
CA LEU A 190 -10.79 -20.07 12.92
C LEU A 190 -11.85 -20.70 12.02
N ALA A 191 -12.14 -21.99 12.20
CA ALA A 191 -13.20 -22.68 11.48
C ALA A 191 -14.57 -22.00 11.71
N ALA A 192 -14.88 -21.63 12.97
CA ALA A 192 -16.11 -20.94 13.31
C ALA A 192 -16.23 -19.55 12.66
N LEU A 193 -15.12 -18.81 12.55
CA LEU A 193 -15.08 -17.51 11.88
C LEU A 193 -15.23 -17.63 10.37
N VAL A 194 -14.53 -18.57 9.75
CA VAL A 194 -14.64 -18.83 8.30
C VAL A 194 -16.07 -19.24 7.95
N GLU A 195 -16.72 -20.07 8.76
CA GLU A 195 -18.14 -20.42 8.58
C GLU A 195 -19.05 -19.18 8.62
N LYS A 196 -18.83 -18.25 9.56
CA LYS A 196 -19.58 -16.99 9.63
C LYS A 196 -19.32 -16.11 8.41
N LEU A 197 -18.08 -16.04 7.92
CA LEU A 197 -17.74 -15.29 6.72
C LEU A 197 -18.40 -15.87 5.45
N ARG A 198 -18.64 -17.19 5.40
CA ARG A 198 -19.36 -17.85 4.28
C ARG A 198 -20.85 -17.55 4.24
N ARG A 199 -21.47 -17.31 5.39
CA ARG A 199 -22.92 -17.09 5.49
C ARG A 199 -23.38 -15.81 4.80
N ALA A 200 -24.30 -15.92 3.84
CA ALA A 200 -24.79 -14.77 3.06
C ALA A 200 -25.48 -13.68 3.91
N ASP A 201 -26.10 -14.06 5.03
CA ASP A 201 -26.79 -13.14 5.94
C ASP A 201 -25.83 -12.34 6.85
N VAL A 202 -24.56 -12.75 6.94
CA VAL A 202 -23.53 -12.05 7.71
C VAL A 202 -22.81 -11.06 6.80
N ARG A 203 -23.24 -9.78 6.84
CA ARG A 203 -22.60 -8.65 6.13
C ARG A 203 -21.60 -7.88 6.99
N LEU A 204 -21.80 -7.85 8.30
CA LEU A 204 -20.92 -7.22 9.28
C LEU A 204 -20.57 -8.21 10.39
N LEU A 205 -19.31 -8.57 10.50
CA LEU A 205 -18.76 -9.44 11.54
C LEU A 205 -17.74 -8.66 12.38
N THR A 206 -18.03 -8.49 13.66
CA THR A 206 -17.13 -7.82 14.61
C THR A 206 -16.48 -8.84 15.54
N LEU A 207 -15.14 -8.94 15.51
CA LEU A 207 -14.35 -9.67 16.50
C LEU A 207 -14.14 -8.76 17.71
N SER A 208 -14.77 -9.12 18.83
CA SER A 208 -14.66 -8.37 20.08
C SER A 208 -13.82 -9.11 21.11
N GLY A 209 -13.13 -8.38 21.98
CA GLY A 209 -12.35 -8.97 23.06
C GLY A 209 -11.23 -8.06 23.58
N PRO A 210 -10.70 -8.31 24.78
CA PRO A 210 -9.67 -7.46 25.38
C PRO A 210 -8.39 -7.38 24.53
N GLY A 211 -7.57 -6.37 24.79
CA GLY A 211 -6.26 -6.22 24.18
C GLY A 211 -5.40 -7.48 24.38
N GLY A 212 -4.54 -7.81 23.41
CA GLY A 212 -3.62 -8.95 23.51
C GLY A 212 -4.24 -10.35 23.31
N THR A 213 -5.54 -10.46 23.03
CA THR A 213 -6.23 -11.74 22.73
C THR A 213 -5.91 -12.33 21.35
N GLY A 214 -5.32 -11.54 20.45
CA GLY A 214 -4.96 -11.98 19.10
C GLY A 214 -6.02 -11.74 18.02
N LYS A 215 -7.00 -10.84 18.26
CA LYS A 215 -8.08 -10.51 17.30
C LYS A 215 -7.59 -10.22 15.88
N THR A 216 -6.62 -9.31 15.74
CA THR A 216 -6.00 -8.96 14.46
C THR A 216 -5.44 -10.19 13.76
N ARG A 217 -4.70 -11.02 14.48
CA ARG A 217 -4.07 -12.22 13.91
C ARG A 217 -5.10 -13.24 13.45
N LEU A 218 -6.13 -13.46 14.27
CA LEU A 218 -7.24 -14.36 13.95
C LEU A 218 -8.05 -13.84 12.75
N ALA A 219 -8.30 -12.53 12.66
CA ALA A 219 -9.02 -11.90 11.56
C ALA A 219 -8.26 -12.03 10.23
N LEU A 220 -6.95 -11.79 10.24
CA LEU A 220 -6.07 -11.94 9.07
C LEU A 220 -6.03 -13.39 8.57
N GLN A 221 -5.92 -14.35 9.50
CA GLN A 221 -5.93 -15.78 9.17
C GLN A 221 -7.31 -16.20 8.60
N ALA A 222 -8.40 -15.78 9.24
CA ALA A 222 -9.75 -16.08 8.77
C ALA A 222 -10.04 -15.46 7.40
N ALA A 223 -9.59 -14.22 7.15
CA ALA A 223 -9.69 -13.60 5.84
C ALA A 223 -8.91 -14.42 4.78
N ALA A 224 -7.67 -14.79 5.09
CA ALA A 224 -6.84 -15.58 4.17
C ALA A 224 -7.44 -16.97 3.86
N GLU A 225 -8.11 -17.62 4.81
CA GLU A 225 -8.76 -18.93 4.61
C GLU A 225 -10.13 -18.83 3.94
N ALA A 226 -10.88 -17.76 4.20
CA ALA A 226 -12.17 -17.49 3.56
C ALA A 226 -12.01 -16.87 2.16
N ALA A 227 -10.79 -16.77 1.66
CA ALA A 227 -10.49 -15.96 0.52
C ALA A 227 -11.29 -16.40 -0.73
N GLU A 228 -11.54 -17.70 -0.93
CA GLU A 228 -12.28 -18.24 -2.10
C GLU A 228 -13.70 -17.67 -2.21
N GLU A 229 -14.25 -17.14 -1.12
CA GLU A 229 -15.56 -16.51 -1.07
C GLU A 229 -15.57 -15.08 -1.65
N PHE A 230 -14.39 -14.48 -1.83
CA PHE A 230 -14.17 -13.07 -2.18
C PHE A 230 -13.33 -12.93 -3.47
N PRO A 231 -13.88 -13.30 -4.64
CA PRO A 231 -13.15 -13.25 -5.92
C PRO A 231 -12.72 -11.84 -6.31
N ASP A 232 -13.43 -10.81 -5.84
CA ASP A 232 -13.06 -9.42 -6.12
C ASP A 232 -11.93 -8.93 -5.21
N GLY A 233 -11.45 -9.76 -4.28
CA GLY A 233 -10.28 -9.51 -3.45
C GLY A 233 -10.60 -9.22 -1.98
N MET A 234 -9.56 -8.91 -1.23
CA MET A 234 -9.63 -8.59 0.20
C MET A 234 -8.77 -7.38 0.49
N THR A 235 -9.26 -6.48 1.33
CA THR A 235 -8.53 -5.26 1.69
C THR A 235 -8.44 -5.14 3.20
N TRP A 236 -7.22 -5.04 3.71
CA TRP A 236 -6.89 -4.69 5.08
C TRP A 236 -6.78 -3.18 5.22
N ILE A 237 -7.47 -2.64 6.22
CA ILE A 237 -7.51 -1.23 6.58
C ILE A 237 -7.03 -1.12 8.03
N PRO A 238 -5.73 -0.87 8.27
CA PRO A 238 -5.20 -0.68 9.62
C PRO A 238 -5.68 0.65 10.18
N LEU A 239 -6.50 0.63 11.23
CA LEU A 239 -6.99 1.84 11.89
C LEU A 239 -6.15 2.23 13.11
N ALA A 240 -5.34 1.33 13.66
CA ALA A 240 -4.56 1.57 14.87
C ALA A 240 -3.75 2.89 14.90
N PRO A 241 -3.11 3.32 13.79
CA PRO A 241 -2.38 4.58 13.80
C PRO A 241 -3.25 5.83 13.76
N LEU A 242 -4.53 5.70 13.41
CA LEU A 242 -5.43 6.81 13.09
C LEU A 242 -5.96 7.47 14.37
N ALA A 243 -5.73 8.77 14.56
CA ALA A 243 -6.30 9.49 15.70
C ALA A 243 -7.68 10.13 15.39
N ASP A 244 -7.91 10.52 14.14
CA ASP A 244 -9.09 11.27 13.70
C ASP A 244 -10.09 10.35 12.98
N PRO A 245 -11.30 10.11 13.54
CA PRO A 245 -12.32 9.26 12.92
C PRO A 245 -12.79 9.73 11.55
N THR A 246 -12.67 11.02 11.22
CA THR A 246 -13.10 11.55 9.90
C THR A 246 -12.24 11.03 8.75
N LEU A 247 -11.06 10.47 9.05
CA LEU A 247 -10.11 9.96 8.06
C LEU A 247 -10.32 8.48 7.71
N VAL A 248 -11.32 7.81 8.29
CA VAL A 248 -11.58 6.38 8.06
C VAL A 248 -11.89 6.10 6.59
N LEU A 249 -12.81 6.86 5.99
CA LEU A 249 -13.20 6.68 4.59
C LEU A 249 -12.03 6.97 3.64
N ALA A 250 -11.23 8.01 3.93
CA ALA A 250 -10.03 8.34 3.16
C ALA A 250 -9.00 7.20 3.20
N THR A 251 -8.76 6.63 4.39
CA THR A 251 -7.86 5.49 4.58
C THR A 251 -8.35 4.26 3.82
N LEU A 252 -9.67 4.02 3.80
CA LEU A 252 -10.28 2.93 3.05
C LEU A 252 -10.15 3.13 1.54
N ALA A 253 -10.45 4.32 1.03
CA ALA A 253 -10.31 4.65 -0.39
C ALA A 253 -8.85 4.47 -0.85
N GLN A 254 -7.90 4.95 -0.04
CA GLN A 254 -6.48 4.78 -0.30
C GLN A 254 -6.07 3.28 -0.33
N ALA A 255 -6.56 2.47 0.60
CA ALA A 255 -6.31 1.02 0.62
C ALA A 255 -6.92 0.29 -0.59
N LEU A 256 -7.96 0.86 -1.21
CA LEU A 256 -8.54 0.39 -2.47
C LEU A 256 -7.86 0.96 -3.73
N GLY A 257 -6.92 1.89 -3.57
CA GLY A 257 -6.27 2.59 -4.68
C GLY A 257 -7.17 3.61 -5.38
N LEU A 258 -8.21 4.10 -4.70
CA LEU A 258 -9.14 5.10 -5.21
C LEU A 258 -8.63 6.51 -4.92
N GLN A 259 -8.77 7.40 -5.89
CA GLN A 259 -8.48 8.82 -5.74
C GLN A 259 -9.77 9.62 -5.92
N GLN A 260 -9.97 10.61 -5.06
CA GLN A 260 -11.08 11.55 -5.19
C GLN A 260 -10.67 12.66 -6.16
N ASP A 261 -11.43 12.78 -7.25
CA ASP A 261 -11.29 13.82 -8.24
C ASP A 261 -12.61 14.59 -8.37
N GLY A 262 -12.53 15.92 -8.24
CA GLY A 262 -13.68 16.83 -8.33
C GLY A 262 -14.57 16.87 -7.06
N GLU A 263 -15.80 17.37 -7.24
CA GLU A 263 -16.75 17.63 -6.14
C GLU A 263 -17.46 16.37 -5.61
N ARG A 264 -17.18 15.19 -6.17
CA ARG A 264 -17.89 13.97 -5.77
C ARG A 264 -17.51 13.58 -4.34
N PRO A 265 -18.48 13.41 -3.42
CA PRO A 265 -18.19 12.93 -2.08
C PRO A 265 -17.51 11.56 -2.10
N LEU A 266 -16.56 11.36 -1.20
CA LEU A 266 -15.82 10.10 -1.10
C LEU A 266 -16.74 8.88 -0.87
N GLU A 267 -17.85 9.09 -0.16
CA GLU A 267 -18.90 8.09 0.08
C GLU A 267 -19.48 7.55 -1.23
N ASP A 268 -19.76 8.43 -2.19
CA ASP A 268 -20.33 8.06 -3.48
C ASP A 268 -19.31 7.33 -4.37
N LEU A 269 -18.03 7.72 -4.25
CA LEU A 269 -16.93 7.04 -4.94
C LEU A 269 -16.77 5.60 -4.42
N LEU A 270 -16.77 5.43 -3.10
CA LEU A 270 -16.70 4.13 -2.46
C LEU A 270 -17.90 3.27 -2.80
N ALA A 271 -19.11 3.83 -2.74
CA ALA A 271 -20.34 3.14 -3.12
C ALA A 271 -20.29 2.67 -4.59
N ALA A 272 -19.88 3.55 -5.51
CA ALA A 272 -19.76 3.18 -6.93
C ALA A 272 -18.69 2.12 -7.18
N SER A 273 -17.55 2.18 -6.47
CA SER A 273 -16.47 1.22 -6.64
C SER A 273 -16.77 -0.15 -6.03
N LEU A 274 -17.54 -0.21 -4.93
CA LEU A 274 -17.77 -1.45 -4.18
C LEU A 274 -19.09 -2.12 -4.57
N ALA A 275 -20.03 -1.40 -5.19
CA ALA A 275 -21.33 -1.94 -5.57
C ALA A 275 -21.20 -3.20 -6.45
N GLY A 276 -21.84 -4.28 -6.01
CA GLY A 276 -21.86 -5.57 -6.71
C GLY A 276 -20.59 -6.40 -6.56
N GLN A 277 -19.56 -5.91 -5.84
CA GLN A 277 -18.32 -6.65 -5.62
C GLN A 277 -18.43 -7.60 -4.43
N ARG A 278 -18.09 -8.87 -4.64
CA ARG A 278 -17.85 -9.84 -3.58
C ARG A 278 -16.43 -9.66 -3.02
N ARG A 279 -16.26 -8.61 -2.23
CA ARG A 279 -14.99 -8.22 -1.58
C ARG A 279 -15.11 -8.26 -0.06
N LEU A 280 -14.02 -8.59 0.62
CA LEU A 280 -13.90 -8.48 2.09
C LEU A 280 -13.11 -7.22 2.47
N LEU A 281 -13.69 -6.38 3.32
CA LEU A 281 -13.02 -5.23 3.94
C LEU A 281 -12.74 -5.55 5.42
N LEU A 282 -11.46 -5.64 5.78
CA LEU A 282 -11.00 -5.89 7.15
C LEU A 282 -10.57 -4.58 7.81
N LEU A 283 -11.41 -4.03 8.68
CA LEU A 283 -11.14 -2.83 9.47
C LEU A 283 -10.54 -3.26 10.81
N ASP A 284 -9.26 -3.00 11.02
CA ASP A 284 -8.53 -3.53 12.18
C ASP A 284 -8.28 -2.45 13.24
N ASN A 285 -8.57 -2.78 14.51
CA ASN A 285 -8.36 -1.98 15.72
C ASN A 285 -9.28 -0.75 15.84
N ALA A 286 -10.58 -0.91 15.61
CA ALA A 286 -11.54 0.20 15.54
C ALA A 286 -11.90 0.85 16.90
N GLU A 287 -11.49 0.29 18.04
CA GLU A 287 -11.97 0.69 19.37
C GLU A 287 -11.77 2.17 19.74
N HIS A 288 -10.65 2.76 19.33
CA HIS A 288 -10.27 4.13 19.68
C HIS A 288 -11.03 5.19 18.86
N LEU A 289 -11.74 4.76 17.79
CA LEU A 289 -12.54 5.62 16.92
C LEU A 289 -14.04 5.53 17.24
N LEU A 290 -14.42 4.74 18.24
CA LEU A 290 -15.80 4.63 18.68
C LEU A 290 -16.23 5.85 19.53
N PRO A 291 -17.50 6.28 19.43
CA PRO A 291 -18.56 5.72 18.58
C PRO A 291 -18.56 6.26 17.14
N ALA A 292 -17.68 7.22 16.80
CA ALA A 292 -17.74 7.99 15.55
C ALA A 292 -17.67 7.11 14.29
N ILE A 293 -16.80 6.10 14.26
CA ILE A 293 -16.63 5.19 13.12
C ILE A 293 -17.88 4.35 12.79
N ALA A 294 -18.80 4.17 13.75
CA ALA A 294 -19.97 3.31 13.56
C ALA A 294 -20.86 3.79 12.40
N ALA A 295 -20.95 5.11 12.17
CA ALA A 295 -21.71 5.67 11.05
C ALA A 295 -21.11 5.26 9.70
N ASP A 296 -19.78 5.30 9.56
CA ASP A 296 -19.09 4.91 8.33
C ASP A 296 -19.19 3.41 8.07
N VAL A 297 -19.03 2.58 9.11
CA VAL A 297 -19.23 1.13 8.99
C VAL A 297 -20.67 0.80 8.57
N ALA A 298 -21.67 1.52 9.09
CA ALA A 298 -23.06 1.33 8.70
C ALA A 298 -23.28 1.65 7.21
N LYS A 299 -22.75 2.77 6.72
CA LYS A 299 -22.82 3.14 5.29
C LYS A 299 -22.18 2.08 4.40
N LEU A 300 -20.98 1.62 4.76
CA LEU A 300 -20.27 0.58 4.01
C LEU A 300 -21.01 -0.76 3.98
N ARG A 301 -21.66 -1.12 5.09
CA ARG A 301 -22.48 -2.34 5.21
C ARG A 301 -23.68 -2.29 4.27
N ASP A 302 -24.25 -1.10 4.08
CA ASP A 302 -25.46 -0.90 3.27
C ASP A 302 -25.19 -0.87 1.76
N ILE A 303 -23.92 -0.79 1.35
CA ILE A 303 -23.51 -1.01 -0.05
C ILE A 303 -23.74 -2.48 -0.40
N ASP A 304 -24.38 -2.78 -1.52
CA ASP A 304 -24.56 -4.16 -1.95
C ASP A 304 -23.25 -4.76 -2.50
N GLY A 305 -22.92 -6.00 -2.12
CA GLY A 305 -21.66 -6.65 -2.46
C GLY A 305 -20.73 -6.92 -1.27
N PRO A 306 -20.07 -5.90 -0.68
CA PRO A 306 -18.95 -6.13 0.23
C PRO A 306 -19.38 -6.71 1.58
N LYS A 307 -18.46 -7.46 2.20
CA LYS A 307 -18.55 -7.88 3.61
C LYS A 307 -17.53 -7.13 4.45
N LEU A 308 -17.93 -6.81 5.69
CA LEU A 308 -17.08 -6.12 6.65
C LEU A 308 -16.67 -7.08 7.76
N LEU A 309 -15.37 -7.16 8.00
CA LEU A 309 -14.77 -7.81 9.16
C LEU A 309 -14.10 -6.73 10.01
N VAL A 310 -14.53 -6.55 11.25
CA VAL A 310 -14.03 -5.49 12.13
C VAL A 310 -13.39 -6.11 13.36
N THR A 311 -12.21 -5.64 13.77
CA THR A 311 -11.65 -5.99 15.08
C THR A 311 -11.77 -4.80 16.03
N SER A 312 -12.28 -5.04 17.24
CA SER A 312 -12.46 -4.00 18.26
C SER A 312 -12.41 -4.58 19.68
N ARG A 313 -12.14 -3.77 20.71
CA ARG A 313 -12.31 -4.15 22.12
C ARG A 313 -13.78 -4.33 22.51
N GLU A 314 -14.66 -3.56 21.89
CA GLU A 314 -16.09 -3.56 22.16
C GLU A 314 -16.91 -3.60 20.87
N ARG A 315 -18.20 -3.92 20.98
CA ARG A 315 -19.11 -3.99 19.82
C ARG A 315 -19.40 -2.59 19.26
N LEU A 316 -19.66 -2.49 17.96
CA LEU A 316 -19.98 -1.24 17.28
C LEU A 316 -21.40 -0.73 17.58
N GLN A 317 -22.27 -1.61 18.09
CA GLN A 317 -23.68 -1.33 18.41
C GLN A 317 -24.53 -1.04 17.17
N LEU A 318 -24.23 -1.71 16.06
CA LEU A 318 -24.93 -1.54 14.79
C LEU A 318 -26.01 -2.62 14.57
N GLN A 319 -27.09 -2.26 13.87
CA GLN A 319 -28.08 -3.24 13.42
C GLN A 319 -27.46 -4.24 12.43
N GLY A 320 -27.80 -5.52 12.52
CA GLY A 320 -27.20 -6.56 11.69
C GLY A 320 -25.74 -6.87 11.99
N GLU A 321 -25.16 -6.30 13.06
CA GLU A 321 -23.83 -6.66 13.56
C GLU A 321 -23.83 -8.08 14.13
N THR A 322 -23.03 -8.97 13.53
CA THR A 322 -22.72 -10.27 14.13
C THR A 322 -21.45 -10.13 14.97
N VAL A 323 -21.55 -10.33 16.28
CA VAL A 323 -20.38 -10.23 17.16
C VAL A 323 -19.81 -11.63 17.44
N TYR A 324 -18.51 -11.80 17.20
CA TYR A 324 -17.74 -12.95 17.66
C TYR A 324 -16.84 -12.51 18.83
N ALA A 325 -17.22 -12.90 20.04
CA ALA A 325 -16.37 -12.67 21.22
C ALA A 325 -15.18 -13.64 21.16
N VAL A 326 -13.99 -13.12 20.87
CA VAL A 326 -12.76 -13.91 20.77
C VAL A 326 -12.36 -14.38 22.16
N PRO A 327 -12.37 -15.71 22.44
CA PRO A 327 -11.97 -16.23 23.74
C PRO A 327 -10.46 -16.10 23.94
N SER A 328 -9.97 -16.22 25.18
CA SER A 328 -8.56 -16.55 25.43
C SER A 328 -8.20 -17.89 24.80
N LEU A 329 -6.91 -18.22 24.72
CA LEU A 329 -6.50 -19.54 24.25
C LEU A 329 -7.03 -20.63 25.17
N THR A 330 -7.27 -21.81 24.61
CA THR A 330 -7.44 -23.01 25.44
C THR A 330 -6.14 -23.28 26.17
N ARG A 331 -6.19 -23.90 27.35
CA ARG A 331 -4.98 -24.20 28.13
C ARG A 331 -3.93 -24.99 27.32
N PRO A 332 -4.28 -26.02 26.54
CA PRO A 332 -3.33 -26.70 25.65
C PRO A 332 -2.68 -25.75 24.63
N ASP A 333 -3.46 -24.88 24.00
CA ASP A 333 -2.95 -23.92 23.01
C ASP A 333 -2.06 -22.85 23.64
N ALA A 334 -2.41 -22.38 24.84
CA ALA A 334 -1.60 -21.43 25.61
C ALA A 334 -0.21 -22.00 25.91
N ILE A 335 -0.14 -23.27 26.30
CA ILE A 335 1.10 -24.00 26.55
C ILE A 335 1.88 -24.21 25.25
N ALA A 336 1.20 -24.61 24.17
CA ALA A 336 1.82 -24.78 22.86
C ALA A 336 2.45 -23.47 22.37
N LEU A 337 1.74 -22.34 22.52
CA LEU A 337 2.25 -21.02 22.18
C LEU A 337 3.47 -20.65 23.06
N PHE A 338 3.37 -20.80 24.38
CA PHE A 338 4.47 -20.47 25.29
C PHE A 338 5.73 -21.28 24.99
N THR A 339 5.58 -22.59 24.82
CA THR A 339 6.70 -23.50 24.54
C THR A 339 7.32 -23.25 23.17
N ALA A 340 6.51 -22.97 22.14
CA ALA A 340 7.01 -22.58 20.82
C ALA A 340 7.83 -21.28 20.88
N ARG A 341 7.35 -20.27 21.63
CA ARG A 341 8.06 -19.00 21.80
C ARG A 341 9.35 -19.14 22.59
N ALA A 342 9.36 -19.95 23.64
CA ALA A 342 10.59 -20.26 24.37
C ALA A 342 11.61 -21.00 23.49
N ALA A 343 11.14 -21.92 22.64
CA ALA A 343 12.00 -22.68 21.74
C ALA A 343 12.63 -21.82 20.63
N GLU A 344 11.92 -20.79 20.13
CA GLU A 344 12.49 -19.78 19.21
C GLU A 344 13.70 -19.05 19.82
N LEU A 345 13.77 -18.98 21.16
CA LEU A 345 14.89 -18.39 21.92
C LEU A 345 15.94 -19.44 22.36
N GLY A 346 15.84 -20.67 21.87
CA GLY A 346 16.74 -21.78 22.21
C GLY A 346 16.47 -22.40 23.59
N VAL A 347 15.35 -22.07 24.25
CA VAL A 347 14.99 -22.61 25.57
C VAL A 347 13.89 -23.65 25.43
N THR A 348 14.20 -24.90 25.79
CA THR A 348 13.19 -25.96 25.83
C THR A 348 12.47 -25.94 27.18
N VAL A 349 11.16 -25.67 27.16
CA VAL A 349 10.30 -25.71 28.35
C VAL A 349 9.36 -26.90 28.25
N PRO A 350 9.52 -27.96 29.05
CA PRO A 350 8.60 -29.08 29.05
C PRO A 350 7.26 -28.68 29.69
N HIS A 351 6.18 -29.34 29.27
CA HIS A 351 4.88 -29.19 29.91
C HIS A 351 4.96 -29.65 31.39
N SER A 352 4.45 -28.83 32.31
CA SER A 352 4.46 -29.09 33.74
C SER A 352 3.26 -28.42 34.43
N PRO A 353 2.84 -28.89 35.63
CA PRO A 353 1.78 -28.23 36.39
C PRO A 353 2.08 -26.77 36.76
N THR A 354 3.36 -26.41 36.89
CA THR A 354 3.80 -25.02 37.08
C THR A 354 3.46 -24.18 35.86
N LEU A 355 3.73 -24.71 34.66
CA LEU A 355 3.44 -24.03 33.41
C LEU A 355 1.92 -23.87 33.22
N ASP A 356 1.13 -24.88 33.57
CA ASP A 356 -0.33 -24.76 33.59
C ASP A 356 -0.76 -23.57 34.45
N THR A 357 -0.24 -23.48 35.67
CA THR A 357 -0.58 -22.41 36.63
C THR A 357 -0.11 -21.04 36.14
N LEU A 358 1.05 -20.98 35.48
CA LEU A 358 1.57 -19.76 34.87
C LEU A 358 0.66 -19.27 33.74
N CYS A 359 0.26 -20.15 32.82
CA CYS A 359 -0.68 -19.82 31.75
C CYS A 359 -2.02 -19.32 32.32
N GLU A 360 -2.52 -19.95 33.38
CA GLU A 360 -3.73 -19.50 34.08
C GLU A 360 -3.59 -18.09 34.66
N ARG A 361 -2.48 -17.81 35.33
CA ARG A 361 -2.22 -16.49 35.91
C ARG A 361 -2.08 -15.40 34.85
N LEU A 362 -1.70 -15.78 33.63
CA LEU A 362 -1.62 -14.89 32.47
C LEU A 362 -2.96 -14.81 31.70
N ASP A 363 -4.06 -15.32 32.27
CA ASP A 363 -5.41 -15.37 31.69
C ASP A 363 -5.46 -16.05 30.30
N ASP A 364 -4.50 -16.92 30.02
CA ASP A 364 -4.29 -17.58 28.73
C ASP A 364 -4.27 -16.57 27.55
N LEU A 365 -3.80 -15.34 27.80
CA LEU A 365 -3.71 -14.26 26.80
C LEU A 365 -2.45 -14.43 25.94
N PRO A 366 -2.56 -14.54 24.61
CA PRO A 366 -1.42 -14.71 23.70
C PRO A 366 -0.28 -13.70 23.94
N LEU A 367 -0.59 -12.41 24.03
CA LEU A 367 0.45 -11.40 24.21
C LEU A 367 1.13 -11.49 25.59
N ALA A 368 0.37 -11.81 26.65
CA ALA A 368 0.94 -11.97 27.98
C ALA A 368 1.86 -13.21 28.04
N LEU A 369 1.46 -14.29 27.38
CA LEU A 369 2.27 -15.50 27.20
C LEU A 369 3.55 -15.23 26.41
N GLU A 370 3.47 -14.48 25.30
CA GLU A 370 4.66 -14.10 24.51
C GLU A 370 5.64 -13.25 25.33
N LEU A 371 5.14 -12.26 26.09
CA LEU A 371 5.97 -11.42 26.96
C LEU A 371 6.63 -12.22 28.09
N ALA A 372 5.93 -13.21 28.66
CA ALA A 372 6.49 -14.10 29.67
C ALA A 372 7.50 -15.09 29.07
N ALA A 373 7.19 -15.67 27.90
CA ALA A 373 8.07 -16.58 27.19
C ALA A 373 9.38 -15.91 26.76
N ALA A 374 9.34 -14.62 26.41
CA ALA A 374 10.55 -13.83 26.13
C ALA A 374 11.54 -13.73 27.31
N ARG A 375 11.14 -14.17 28.52
CA ARG A 375 11.96 -14.14 29.74
C ARG A 375 12.49 -15.51 30.15
N THR A 376 12.18 -16.57 29.42
CA THR A 376 12.71 -17.92 29.71
C THR A 376 14.23 -18.06 29.63
N PRO A 377 15.00 -17.22 28.90
CA PRO A 377 16.46 -17.25 29.00
C PRO A 377 16.99 -16.84 30.39
N LEU A 378 16.20 -16.09 31.17
CA LEU A 378 16.62 -15.54 32.46
C LEU A 378 15.95 -16.23 33.66
N PHE A 379 14.73 -16.74 33.47
CA PHE A 379 13.91 -17.27 34.56
C PHE A 379 13.27 -18.60 34.19
N THR A 380 13.23 -19.53 35.14
CA THR A 380 12.47 -20.78 34.99
C THR A 380 10.96 -20.51 35.10
N PRO A 381 10.07 -21.40 34.62
CA PRO A 381 8.62 -21.25 34.78
C PRO A 381 8.17 -20.99 36.23
N GLU A 382 8.84 -21.60 37.21
CA GLU A 382 8.57 -21.40 38.64
C GLU A 382 8.88 -19.95 39.06
N GLN A 383 10.03 -19.43 38.65
CA GLN A 383 10.45 -18.06 38.95
C GLN A 383 9.57 -17.02 38.22
N LEU A 384 9.13 -17.33 37.00
CA LEU A 384 8.18 -16.52 36.26
C LEU A 384 6.84 -16.44 37.00
N LEU A 385 6.31 -17.58 37.44
CA LEU A 385 5.05 -17.65 38.17
C LEU A 385 5.08 -16.85 39.47
N GLU A 386 6.16 -16.96 40.25
CA GLU A 386 6.33 -16.20 41.49
C GLU A 386 6.33 -14.68 41.23
N ARG A 387 7.12 -14.22 40.25
CA ARG A 387 7.30 -12.79 39.95
C ARG A 387 6.06 -12.16 39.34
N VAL A 388 5.43 -12.83 38.38
CA VAL A 388 4.21 -12.36 37.72
C VAL A 388 3.04 -12.38 38.73
N GLY A 389 2.94 -13.43 39.55
CA GLY A 389 1.91 -13.57 40.57
C GLY A 389 1.89 -12.41 41.57
N GLN A 390 3.06 -12.06 42.13
CA GLN A 390 3.18 -10.94 43.08
C GLN A 390 2.71 -9.60 42.49
N ARG A 391 3.00 -9.35 41.22
CA ARG A 391 2.63 -8.10 40.52
C ARG A 391 1.14 -8.02 40.19
N LEU A 392 0.56 -9.13 39.74
CA LEU A 392 -0.88 -9.23 39.48
C LEU A 392 -1.68 -9.01 40.76
N ASP A 393 -1.23 -9.58 41.87
CA ASP A 393 -1.91 -9.48 43.15
C ASP A 393 -1.86 -8.05 43.73
N LEU A 394 -0.85 -7.23 43.37
CA LEU A 394 -0.78 -5.80 43.70
C LEU A 394 -1.74 -4.92 42.86
N LEU A 395 -2.10 -5.34 41.65
CA LEU A 395 -2.89 -4.54 40.69
C LEU A 395 -4.40 -4.84 40.72
N LYS A 396 -4.82 -6.00 41.23
CA LYS A 396 -6.24 -6.40 41.40
C LYS A 396 -7.05 -5.54 42.38
N GLY A 397 -6.47 -4.46 42.93
CA GLY A 397 -7.14 -3.50 43.82
C GLY A 397 -7.87 -2.33 43.13
N GLY A 398 -7.76 -2.17 41.80
CA GLY A 398 -8.42 -1.10 41.03
C GLY A 398 -9.83 -1.47 40.58
N ARG A 399 -10.82 -0.56 40.75
CA ARG A 399 -12.26 -0.89 40.68
C ARG A 399 -12.94 -0.89 39.31
N ASP A 400 -12.30 -0.48 38.21
CA ASP A 400 -13.05 -0.10 36.99
C ASP A 400 -12.55 -0.68 35.63
N ALA A 401 -11.61 -1.63 35.62
CA ALA A 401 -11.10 -2.24 34.36
C ALA A 401 -11.36 -3.76 34.28
N ASP A 402 -11.59 -4.28 33.07
CA ASP A 402 -11.69 -5.72 32.78
C ASP A 402 -10.48 -6.46 33.39
N PRO A 403 -10.66 -7.52 34.21
CA PRO A 403 -9.58 -8.28 34.82
C PRO A 403 -8.46 -8.69 33.84
N ARG A 404 -8.81 -9.01 32.60
CA ARG A 404 -7.85 -9.43 31.56
C ARG A 404 -6.97 -8.28 31.08
N GLN A 405 -7.53 -7.08 30.99
CA GLN A 405 -6.76 -5.87 30.66
C GLN A 405 -5.78 -5.52 31.80
N GLN A 406 -6.19 -5.76 33.06
CA GLN A 406 -5.29 -5.59 34.21
C GLN A 406 -4.13 -6.58 34.13
N THR A 407 -4.39 -7.86 33.80
CA THR A 407 -3.34 -8.87 33.63
C THR A 407 -2.34 -8.51 32.54
N LEU A 408 -2.83 -8.06 31.37
CA LEU A 408 -1.93 -7.63 30.30
C LEU A 408 -1.10 -6.41 30.71
N ARG A 409 -1.73 -5.37 31.29
CA ARG A 409 -1.03 -4.17 31.76
C ARG A 409 0.02 -4.50 32.82
N ALA A 410 -0.28 -5.41 33.73
CA ALA A 410 0.65 -5.89 34.74
C ALA A 410 1.85 -6.62 34.12
N THR A 411 1.61 -7.45 33.10
CA THR A 411 2.65 -8.19 32.39
C THR A 411 3.58 -7.26 31.60
N ILE A 412 3.02 -6.24 30.94
CA ILE A 412 3.79 -5.18 30.28
C ILE A 412 4.61 -4.41 31.32
N GLN A 413 4.01 -4.00 32.43
CA GLN A 413 4.71 -3.29 33.50
C GLN A 413 5.85 -4.11 34.10
N TRP A 414 5.66 -5.41 34.30
CA TRP A 414 6.72 -6.31 34.73
C TRP A 414 7.85 -6.41 33.71
N SER A 415 7.51 -6.55 32.42
CA SER A 415 8.49 -6.56 31.34
C SER A 415 9.29 -5.26 31.23
N HIS A 416 8.63 -4.12 31.46
CA HIS A 416 9.21 -2.79 31.49
C HIS A 416 10.17 -2.61 32.68
N ASP A 417 9.78 -3.02 33.88
CA ASP A 417 10.61 -2.78 35.08
C ASP A 417 11.85 -3.70 35.15
N LEU A 418 11.94 -4.69 34.26
CA LEU A 418 13.15 -5.49 34.04
C LEU A 418 14.13 -4.85 33.04
N LEU A 419 13.73 -3.75 32.40
CA LEU A 419 14.60 -2.99 31.51
C LEU A 419 15.56 -2.14 32.34
N ASP A 420 16.77 -1.94 31.83
CA ASP A 420 17.68 -0.93 32.37
C ASP A 420 17.20 0.50 32.04
N ASP A 421 17.85 1.50 32.62
CA ASP A 421 17.43 2.90 32.48
C ASP A 421 17.47 3.40 31.02
N ALA A 422 18.43 2.91 30.22
CA ALA A 422 18.57 3.28 28.81
C ALA A 422 17.43 2.67 27.98
N GLU A 423 17.14 1.39 28.22
CA GLU A 423 16.05 0.66 27.58
C GLU A 423 14.68 1.23 27.95
N GLN A 424 14.43 1.58 29.22
CA GLN A 424 13.18 2.23 29.64
C GLN A 424 13.00 3.59 28.96
N THR A 425 14.11 4.31 28.73
CA THR A 425 14.12 5.61 28.04
C THR A 425 13.79 5.46 26.57
N LEU A 426 14.46 4.54 25.89
CA LEU A 426 14.16 4.22 24.49
C LEU A 426 12.71 3.75 24.34
N PHE A 427 12.26 2.83 25.19
CA PHE A 427 10.91 2.25 25.15
C PHE A 427 9.80 3.33 25.22
N ARG A 428 9.89 4.27 26.17
CA ARG A 428 8.87 5.32 26.29
C ARG A 428 8.93 6.32 25.14
N ARG A 429 10.13 6.68 24.67
CA ARG A 429 10.32 7.65 23.58
C ARG A 429 9.85 7.12 22.22
N LEU A 430 10.05 5.82 21.94
CA LEU A 430 9.57 5.19 20.70
C LEU A 430 8.06 5.33 20.49
N SER A 431 7.30 5.58 21.56
CA SER A 431 5.84 5.73 21.48
C SER A 431 5.37 6.98 20.72
N VAL A 432 6.26 7.94 20.43
CA VAL A 432 5.93 9.12 19.60
C VAL A 432 5.67 8.77 18.14
N PHE A 433 6.17 7.63 17.66
CA PHE A 433 5.99 7.18 16.28
C PHE A 433 4.67 6.39 16.12
N ALA A 434 3.68 7.02 15.49
CA ALA A 434 2.36 6.40 15.24
C ALA A 434 2.44 5.28 14.18
N GLY A 435 3.29 5.43 13.16
CA GLY A 435 3.50 4.44 12.09
C GLY A 435 4.70 3.52 12.28
N GLY A 436 5.31 3.54 13.47
CA GLY A 436 6.65 2.99 13.69
C GLY A 436 7.73 3.83 12.98
N CYS A 437 8.97 3.33 13.00
CA CYS A 437 10.14 4.10 12.61
C CYS A 437 11.21 3.25 11.91
N THR A 438 12.12 3.91 11.21
CA THR A 438 13.41 3.33 10.79
C THR A 438 14.40 3.37 11.95
N TYR A 439 15.54 2.68 11.82
CA TYR A 439 16.63 2.79 12.81
C TYR A 439 17.14 4.23 12.94
N GLU A 440 17.33 4.91 11.80
CA GLU A 440 17.76 6.31 11.75
C GLU A 440 16.81 7.23 12.51
N ALA A 441 15.50 7.07 12.31
CA ALA A 441 14.49 7.84 13.03
C ALA A 441 14.55 7.58 14.54
N ALA A 442 14.68 6.31 14.94
CA ALA A 442 14.84 5.95 16.35
C ALA A 442 16.12 6.54 16.98
N GLU A 443 17.22 6.56 16.24
CA GLU A 443 18.48 7.17 16.67
C GLU A 443 18.35 8.69 16.83
N GLN A 444 17.82 9.38 15.81
CA GLN A 444 17.72 10.84 15.79
C GLN A 444 16.64 11.41 16.73
N VAL A 445 15.57 10.67 17.00
CA VAL A 445 14.44 11.15 17.83
C VAL A 445 14.51 10.60 19.25
N CYS A 446 14.92 9.34 19.41
CA CYS A 446 14.86 8.66 20.71
C CYS A 446 16.24 8.40 21.34
N ASP A 447 17.33 8.76 20.67
CA ASP A 447 18.71 8.40 21.06
C ASP A 447 18.92 6.88 21.11
N ALA A 448 18.28 6.15 20.19
CA ALA A 448 18.43 4.71 20.10
C ALA A 448 19.86 4.31 19.74
N ASN A 449 20.33 3.20 20.30
CA ASN A 449 21.49 2.48 19.80
C ASN A 449 21.10 1.06 19.40
N ALA A 450 21.90 0.42 18.55
CA ALA A 450 21.60 -0.92 18.03
C ALA A 450 21.35 -1.96 19.13
N ASP A 451 22.15 -1.94 20.21
CA ASP A 451 22.06 -2.91 21.29
C ASP A 451 20.75 -2.77 22.10
N SER A 452 20.36 -1.55 22.44
CA SER A 452 19.13 -1.26 23.19
C SER A 452 17.88 -1.54 22.36
N LEU A 453 17.89 -1.22 21.06
CA LEU A 453 16.78 -1.54 20.17
C LEU A 453 16.66 -3.06 19.96
N GLN A 454 17.78 -3.75 19.71
CA GLN A 454 17.78 -5.22 19.60
C GLN A 454 17.29 -5.87 20.89
N SER A 455 17.71 -5.37 22.05
CA SER A 455 17.25 -5.86 23.34
C SER A 455 15.73 -5.70 23.52
N LEU A 456 15.14 -4.55 23.11
CA LEU A 456 13.69 -4.38 23.15
C LEU A 456 12.94 -5.33 22.21
N ILE A 457 13.56 -5.72 21.08
CA ILE A 457 13.02 -6.71 20.14
C ILE A 457 13.05 -8.11 20.75
N ASP A 458 14.19 -8.51 21.32
CA ASP A 458 14.37 -9.81 21.98
C ASP A 458 13.39 -9.96 23.15
N LYS A 459 13.10 -8.86 23.84
CA LYS A 459 12.13 -8.78 24.95
C LYS A 459 10.68 -8.65 24.49
N SER A 460 10.41 -8.72 23.18
CA SER A 460 9.07 -8.64 22.58
C SER A 460 8.28 -7.36 22.86
N LEU A 461 8.97 -6.26 23.20
CA LEU A 461 8.37 -4.94 23.42
C LEU A 461 8.33 -4.11 22.13
N VAL A 462 9.25 -4.40 21.20
CA VAL A 462 9.31 -3.84 19.85
C VAL A 462 9.28 -5.00 18.85
N ARG A 463 8.69 -4.78 17.67
CA ARG A 463 8.65 -5.72 16.56
C ARG A 463 9.42 -5.14 15.37
N MET A 464 10.05 -6.01 14.58
CA MET A 464 10.77 -5.67 13.35
C MET A 464 10.13 -6.36 12.14
N ARG A 465 10.09 -5.67 11.01
CA ARG A 465 9.58 -6.14 9.71
C ARG A 465 10.54 -5.67 8.66
N HIS A 466 10.95 -6.60 7.80
CA HIS A 466 11.67 -6.27 6.58
C HIS A 466 10.68 -5.70 5.57
N THR A 467 11.02 -4.56 5.00
CA THR A 467 10.33 -3.98 3.84
C THR A 467 11.34 -3.86 2.71
N ASP A 468 10.85 -3.70 1.48
CA ASP A 468 11.70 -3.52 0.29
C ASP A 468 12.63 -2.29 0.40
N LEU A 469 12.28 -1.32 1.26
CA LEU A 469 13.05 -0.09 1.47
C LEU A 469 14.03 -0.21 2.65
N ALA A 470 13.51 -0.53 3.84
CA ALA A 470 14.31 -0.63 5.07
C ALA A 470 13.58 -1.44 6.16
N PRO A 471 14.30 -2.04 7.14
CA PRO A 471 13.68 -2.58 8.33
C PRO A 471 12.90 -1.51 9.08
N ARG A 472 11.65 -1.81 9.45
CA ARG A 472 10.82 -0.94 10.29
C ARG A 472 10.59 -1.55 11.66
N TYR A 473 10.58 -0.68 12.66
CA TYR A 473 10.38 -0.99 14.06
C TYR A 473 9.06 -0.39 14.54
N TRP A 474 8.21 -1.17 15.18
CA TRP A 474 6.97 -0.67 15.76
C TRP A 474 6.62 -1.38 17.05
N MET A 475 5.70 -0.78 17.81
CA MET A 475 5.17 -1.33 19.05
C MET A 475 3.76 -1.85 18.77
N LEU A 476 3.39 -2.97 19.39
CA LEU A 476 1.98 -3.37 19.41
C LEU A 476 1.17 -2.30 20.14
N GLU A 477 -0.05 -2.02 19.69
CA GLU A 477 -0.82 -0.87 20.17
C GLU A 477 -0.97 -0.84 21.69
N THR A 478 -1.29 -1.98 22.32
CA THR A 478 -1.39 -2.07 23.78
C THR A 478 -0.07 -1.76 24.51
N ILE A 479 1.07 -2.05 23.88
CA ILE A 479 2.40 -1.73 24.42
C ILE A 479 2.72 -0.25 24.18
N ARG A 480 2.36 0.29 23.01
CA ARG A 480 2.51 1.70 22.65
C ARG A 480 1.70 2.60 23.59
N GLU A 481 0.42 2.28 23.85
CA GLU A 481 -0.44 2.96 24.83
C GLU A 481 0.22 3.04 26.22
N TYR A 482 0.80 1.93 26.67
CA TYR A 482 1.53 1.88 27.94
C TYR A 482 2.79 2.76 27.91
N ALA A 483 3.56 2.70 26.82
CA ALA A 483 4.76 3.50 26.64
C ALA A 483 4.47 5.01 26.57
N SER A 484 3.37 5.41 25.91
CA SER A 484 2.91 6.80 25.87
C SER A 484 2.49 7.31 27.25
N ASP A 485 1.78 6.51 28.05
CA ASP A 485 1.45 6.86 29.45
C ASP A 485 2.72 7.03 30.30
N ARG A 486 3.77 6.22 30.06
CA ARG A 486 5.07 6.39 30.71
C ARG A 486 5.79 7.66 30.24
N LEU A 487 5.76 7.97 28.95
CA LEU A 487 6.37 9.17 28.38
C LEU A 487 5.71 10.43 28.97
N ALA A 488 4.38 10.48 29.02
CA ALA A 488 3.64 11.60 29.61
C ALA A 488 4.01 11.86 31.08
N ARG A 489 4.27 10.79 31.86
CA ARG A 489 4.67 10.89 33.28
C ARG A 489 6.15 11.18 33.50
N SER A 490 6.99 11.04 32.47
CA SER A 490 8.44 11.26 32.58
C SER A 490 8.84 12.73 32.53
N GLY A 491 7.96 13.60 32.02
CA GLY A 491 8.28 15.01 31.73
C GLY A 491 9.02 15.23 30.40
N GLU A 492 9.29 14.17 29.64
CA GLU A 492 10.02 14.22 28.34
C GLU A 492 9.09 14.29 27.11
N LEU A 493 7.77 14.33 27.31
CA LEU A 493 6.79 14.23 26.22
C LEU A 493 6.98 15.34 25.17
N GLU A 494 6.97 16.60 25.61
CA GLU A 494 7.07 17.76 24.71
C GLU A 494 8.39 17.75 23.92
N GLU A 495 9.50 17.45 24.59
CA GLU A 495 10.81 17.38 23.93
C GLU A 495 10.90 16.23 22.92
N SER A 496 10.28 15.08 23.24
CA SER A 496 10.25 13.93 22.32
C SER A 496 9.37 14.21 21.10
N GLN A 497 8.22 14.87 21.29
CA GLN A 497 7.34 15.28 20.19
C GLN A 497 7.97 16.38 19.33
N ARG A 498 8.69 17.33 19.93
CA ARG A 498 9.46 18.36 19.22
C ARG A 498 10.53 17.74 18.32
N ARG A 499 11.36 16.83 18.86
CA ARG A 499 12.37 16.11 18.07
C ARG A 499 11.74 15.29 16.94
N HIS A 500 10.61 14.64 17.21
CA HIS A 500 9.85 13.92 16.20
C HIS A 500 9.37 14.85 15.08
N ALA A 501 8.77 15.99 15.42
CA ALA A 501 8.30 16.96 14.44
C ALA A 501 9.45 17.55 13.60
N GLU A 502 10.61 17.81 14.21
CA GLU A 502 11.82 18.26 13.50
C GLU A 502 12.35 17.20 12.54
N PHE A 503 12.37 15.93 12.95
CA PHE A 503 12.75 14.83 12.09
C PHE A 503 11.81 14.70 10.88
N VAL A 504 10.49 14.73 11.11
CA VAL A 504 9.48 14.67 10.05
C VAL A 504 9.57 15.90 9.13
N LEU A 505 9.91 17.07 9.64
CA LEU A 505 10.18 18.27 8.84
C LEU A 505 11.43 18.12 7.95
N GLY A 506 12.45 17.43 8.46
CA GLY A 506 13.63 17.01 7.69
C GLY A 506 13.24 16.11 6.52
N LEU A 507 12.45 15.06 6.80
CA LEU A 507 11.90 14.17 5.77
C LEU A 507 11.08 14.94 4.72
N ALA A 508 10.26 15.91 5.16
CA ALA A 508 9.49 16.78 4.27
C ALA A 508 10.38 17.62 3.33
N SER A 509 11.58 17.99 3.79
CA SER A 509 12.53 18.81 3.01
C SER A 509 13.28 17.99 1.96
N GLU A 510 13.67 16.76 2.30
CA GLU A 510 14.21 15.80 1.34
C GLU A 510 13.20 15.52 0.22
N LEU A 511 11.94 15.33 0.63
CA LEU A 511 10.78 15.18 -0.23
C LEU A 511 10.65 16.28 -1.27
N GLU A 512 10.59 17.52 -0.82
CA GLU A 512 10.41 18.68 -1.69
C GLU A 512 11.47 18.73 -2.79
N THR A 513 12.70 18.32 -2.47
CA THR A 513 13.82 18.31 -3.41
C THR A 513 13.71 17.16 -4.43
N ALA A 514 13.13 16.03 -4.04
CA ALA A 514 13.09 14.82 -4.83
C ALA A 514 11.79 14.63 -5.64
N LEU A 515 10.75 15.43 -5.35
CA LEU A 515 9.45 15.36 -6.01
C LEU A 515 9.53 15.83 -7.47
N GLY A 516 9.34 14.88 -8.39
CA GLY A 516 9.27 15.10 -9.84
C GLY A 516 9.88 13.99 -10.70
N SER A 517 10.62 13.04 -10.09
CA SER A 517 11.46 12.13 -10.87
C SER A 517 11.57 10.68 -10.37
N ASP A 518 10.93 10.31 -9.24
CA ASP A 518 11.12 8.96 -8.65
C ASP A 518 9.83 8.34 -8.04
N PRO A 519 9.31 7.26 -8.64
CA PRO A 519 8.22 6.45 -8.09
C PRO A 519 8.54 5.76 -6.74
N GLU A 520 9.78 5.32 -6.49
CA GLU A 520 10.14 4.60 -5.24
C GLU A 520 10.04 5.50 -4.01
N LEU A 521 10.31 6.78 -4.19
CA LEU A 521 10.13 7.79 -3.15
C LEU A 521 8.66 7.87 -2.73
N ARG A 522 7.67 7.76 -3.63
CA ARG A 522 6.24 7.80 -3.27
C ARG A 522 5.86 6.68 -2.28
N ASP A 523 6.42 5.49 -2.45
CA ASP A 523 6.16 4.34 -1.56
C ASP A 523 6.85 4.50 -0.20
N ARG A 524 8.05 5.12 -0.18
CA ARG A 524 8.74 5.45 1.08
C ARG A 524 7.96 6.44 1.95
N PHE A 525 7.16 7.33 1.37
CA PHE A 525 6.36 8.28 2.16
C PHE A 525 5.00 7.76 2.57
N ALA A 526 4.43 6.81 1.82
CA ALA A 526 3.20 6.13 2.22
C ALA A 526 3.33 5.50 3.62
N VAL A 527 4.51 4.99 3.96
CA VAL A 527 4.77 4.40 5.28
C VAL A 527 5.01 5.43 6.39
N GLU A 528 5.24 6.70 6.06
CA GLU A 528 5.47 7.80 7.03
C GLU A 528 4.23 8.67 7.27
N GLN A 529 3.11 8.41 6.59
CA GLN A 529 1.89 9.23 6.65
C GLN A 529 1.43 9.52 8.09
N GLU A 530 1.47 8.52 8.95
CA GLU A 530 1.04 8.63 10.35
C GLU A 530 2.00 9.46 11.20
N ASN A 531 3.29 9.45 10.85
CA ASN A 531 4.27 10.32 11.50
C ASN A 531 4.09 11.79 11.06
N PHE A 532 3.69 12.04 9.81
CA PHE A 532 3.25 13.37 9.35
C PHE A 532 2.01 13.86 10.09
N ARG A 533 0.98 13.01 10.22
CA ARG A 533 -0.24 13.35 10.98
C ARG A 533 0.09 13.68 12.43
N ALA A 534 0.89 12.85 13.09
CA ALA A 534 1.29 13.07 14.48
C ALA A 534 2.09 14.38 14.66
N ALA A 535 2.99 14.70 13.74
CA ALA A 535 3.76 15.95 13.78
C ALA A 535 2.88 17.19 13.52
N LEU A 536 1.94 17.11 12.58
CA LEU A 536 0.98 18.19 12.28
C LEU A 536 0.03 18.43 13.45
N ALA A 537 -0.51 17.38 14.06
CA ALA A 537 -1.39 17.49 15.22
C ALA A 537 -0.66 18.11 16.42
N TRP A 538 0.56 17.67 16.73
CA TRP A 538 1.35 18.29 17.80
C TRP A 538 1.64 19.77 17.52
N ALA A 539 1.99 20.12 16.28
CA ALA A 539 2.26 21.51 15.92
C ALA A 539 1.00 22.39 16.00
N ASP A 540 -0.15 21.85 15.61
CA ASP A 540 -1.46 22.52 15.66
C ASP A 540 -1.94 22.74 17.11
N GLU A 541 -1.94 21.69 17.93
CA GLU A 541 -2.40 21.72 19.33
C GLU A 541 -1.46 22.55 20.22
N GLY A 542 -0.16 22.50 19.95
CA GLY A 542 0.86 23.26 20.68
C GLY A 542 1.00 24.72 20.27
N GLY A 543 0.33 25.15 19.18
CA GLY A 543 0.49 26.50 18.63
C GLY A 543 1.86 26.76 18.02
N HIS A 544 2.53 25.72 17.52
CA HIS A 544 3.86 25.78 16.89
C HIS A 544 3.73 26.17 15.40
N THR A 545 3.15 27.34 15.13
CA THR A 545 2.75 27.80 13.79
C THR A 545 3.87 27.71 12.74
N GLU A 546 5.11 28.08 13.08
CA GLU A 546 6.23 28.00 12.13
C GLU A 546 6.53 26.56 11.69
N CYS A 547 6.46 25.61 12.63
CA CYS A 547 6.64 24.19 12.37
C CYS A 547 5.49 23.66 11.50
N GLN A 548 4.25 23.99 11.86
CA GLN A 548 3.05 23.60 11.13
C GLN A 548 3.09 24.10 9.67
N LEU A 549 3.38 25.39 9.45
CA LEU A 549 3.53 25.95 8.11
C LEU A 549 4.66 25.26 7.33
N GLY A 550 5.76 24.95 8.02
CA GLY A 550 6.90 24.24 7.45
C GLY A 550 6.59 22.81 7.02
N LEU A 551 5.80 22.08 7.80
CA LEU A 551 5.37 20.71 7.51
C LEU A 551 4.39 20.71 6.32
N ILE A 552 3.35 21.53 6.36
CA ILE A 552 2.33 21.60 5.29
C ILE A 552 2.97 22.03 3.98
N GLY A 553 3.71 23.14 3.99
CA GLY A 553 4.30 23.71 2.78
C GLY A 553 5.30 22.79 2.09
N ARG A 554 5.83 21.77 2.77
CA ARG A 554 6.79 20.80 2.19
C ARG A 554 6.16 19.45 1.87
N SER A 555 5.18 19.02 2.66
CA SER A 555 4.49 17.74 2.46
C SER A 555 3.28 17.83 1.52
N TRP A 556 2.82 19.02 1.10
CA TRP A 556 1.64 19.16 0.24
C TRP A 556 1.61 18.23 -0.99
N PRO A 557 2.72 17.96 -1.72
CA PRO A 557 2.68 17.11 -2.90
C PRO A 557 2.30 15.66 -2.55
N PHE A 558 2.70 15.21 -1.37
CA PHE A 558 2.34 13.89 -0.87
C PHE A 558 0.82 13.76 -0.68
N TRP A 559 0.19 14.74 -0.01
CA TRP A 559 -1.26 14.76 0.20
C TRP A 559 -2.03 14.85 -1.12
N TRP A 560 -1.47 15.56 -2.10
CA TRP A 560 -2.01 15.66 -3.45
C TRP A 560 -2.02 14.31 -4.17
N TYR A 561 -0.86 13.66 -4.34
CA TYR A 561 -0.76 12.45 -5.15
C TYR A 561 -1.47 11.23 -4.55
N ARG A 562 -1.77 11.24 -3.25
CA ARG A 562 -2.46 10.13 -2.56
C ARG A 562 -3.98 10.29 -2.47
N GLY A 563 -4.52 11.42 -2.94
CA GLY A 563 -5.97 11.68 -2.90
C GLY A 563 -6.47 12.16 -1.53
N ASN A 564 -5.58 12.70 -0.67
CA ASN A 564 -5.91 13.20 0.67
C ASN A 564 -6.09 14.74 0.67
N SER A 565 -6.63 15.32 -0.42
CA SER A 565 -6.75 16.77 -0.59
C SER A 565 -7.65 17.42 0.46
N GLU A 566 -8.74 16.77 0.90
CA GLU A 566 -9.61 17.29 1.96
C GLU A 566 -8.86 17.40 3.31
N GLU A 567 -8.09 16.37 3.66
CA GLU A 567 -7.24 16.37 4.86
C GLU A 567 -6.16 17.45 4.77
N GLY A 568 -5.46 17.54 3.64
CA GLY A 568 -4.48 18.57 3.38
C GLY A 568 -5.07 19.98 3.51
N LEU A 569 -6.29 20.19 3.02
CA LEU A 569 -6.99 21.46 3.11
C LEU A 569 -7.35 21.81 4.56
N ARG A 570 -7.80 20.86 5.38
CA ARG A 570 -8.05 21.10 6.82
C ARG A 570 -6.79 21.57 7.54
N TRP A 571 -5.65 20.94 7.27
CA TRP A 571 -4.37 21.37 7.84
C TRP A 571 -3.98 22.78 7.39
N VAL A 572 -4.17 23.09 6.10
CA VAL A 572 -3.97 24.44 5.56
C VAL A 572 -4.86 25.45 6.29
N GLU A 573 -6.15 25.19 6.42
CA GLU A 573 -7.09 26.12 7.06
C GLU A 573 -6.72 26.42 8.51
N SER A 574 -6.36 25.39 9.30
CA SER A 574 -5.92 25.60 10.68
C SER A 574 -4.66 26.47 10.74
N ALA A 575 -3.64 26.13 9.95
CA ALA A 575 -2.39 26.88 9.93
C ALA A 575 -2.57 28.32 9.44
N LEU A 576 -3.49 28.56 8.50
CA LEU A 576 -3.78 29.90 8.00
C LEU A 576 -4.53 30.75 9.02
N ALA A 577 -5.42 30.15 9.82
CA ALA A 577 -6.10 30.82 10.93
C ALA A 577 -5.11 31.24 12.03
N GLN A 578 -4.10 30.40 12.32
CA GLN A 578 -3.07 30.67 13.33
C GLN A 578 -1.99 31.66 12.86
N SER A 579 -1.87 31.92 11.56
CA SER A 579 -0.89 32.85 10.97
C SER A 579 -1.55 34.06 10.30
N GLU A 580 -2.74 34.46 10.76
CA GLU A 580 -3.46 35.61 10.20
C GLU A 580 -2.62 36.89 10.26
N GLY A 581 -2.49 37.58 9.12
CA GLY A 581 -1.73 38.82 9.00
C GLY A 581 -0.21 38.65 8.86
N GLU A 582 0.32 37.44 9.03
CA GLU A 582 1.73 37.13 8.75
C GLU A 582 2.02 37.27 7.24
N ARG A 583 3.22 37.74 6.89
CA ARG A 583 3.68 37.87 5.49
C ARG A 583 5.01 37.16 5.30
N SER A 584 5.04 35.86 5.55
CA SER A 584 6.23 35.01 5.38
C SER A 584 6.16 34.15 4.14
N ALA A 585 7.33 33.73 3.63
CA ALA A 585 7.44 32.78 2.52
C ALA A 585 6.77 31.44 2.86
N ARG A 586 6.82 31.01 4.13
CA ARG A 586 6.14 29.78 4.60
C ARG A 586 4.64 29.89 4.45
N ARG A 587 4.03 31.01 4.87
CA ARG A 587 2.60 31.25 4.69
C ARG A 587 2.22 31.30 3.20
N ALA A 588 2.99 32.00 2.37
CA ALA A 588 2.75 32.03 0.92
C ALA A 588 2.74 30.63 0.30
N LYS A 589 3.63 29.75 0.76
CA LYS A 589 3.71 28.36 0.32
C LYS A 589 2.54 27.50 0.80
N VAL A 590 2.07 27.70 2.02
CA VAL A 590 0.87 27.01 2.56
C VAL A 590 -0.39 27.47 1.84
N LEU A 591 -0.51 28.75 1.53
CA LEU A 591 -1.58 29.26 0.66
C LEU A 591 -1.52 28.61 -0.72
N LEU A 592 -0.32 28.43 -1.28
CA LEU A 592 -0.17 27.73 -2.55
C LEU A 592 -0.63 26.27 -2.46
N ALA A 593 -0.25 25.56 -1.39
CA ALA A 593 -0.77 24.21 -1.12
C ALA A 593 -2.30 24.19 -1.02
N GLY A 594 -2.90 25.17 -0.33
CA GLY A 594 -4.35 25.35 -0.27
C GLY A 594 -4.99 25.59 -1.62
N ALA A 595 -4.40 26.44 -2.46
CA ALA A 595 -4.86 26.69 -3.82
C ALA A 595 -4.87 25.40 -4.64
N MET A 596 -3.83 24.57 -4.52
CA MET A 596 -3.82 23.26 -5.15
C MET A 596 -4.96 22.39 -4.67
N PHE A 597 -5.06 22.10 -3.36
CA PHE A 597 -6.13 21.25 -2.84
C PHE A 597 -7.53 21.74 -3.26
N ALA A 598 -7.76 23.06 -3.21
CA ALA A 598 -8.99 23.67 -3.69
C ALA A 598 -9.24 23.42 -5.18
N TYR A 599 -8.22 23.53 -6.04
CA TYR A 599 -8.33 23.20 -7.47
C TYR A 599 -8.77 21.74 -7.68
N ARG A 600 -8.19 20.78 -6.96
CA ARG A 600 -8.55 19.35 -7.10
C ARG A 600 -9.96 19.03 -6.61
N LEU A 601 -10.41 19.73 -5.58
CA LEU A 601 -11.76 19.60 -5.03
C LEU A 601 -12.81 20.39 -5.84
N GLY A 602 -12.40 21.15 -6.87
CA GLY A 602 -13.30 21.99 -7.67
C GLY A 602 -13.72 23.30 -6.99
N GLU A 603 -13.12 23.66 -5.85
CA GLU A 603 -13.50 24.82 -5.05
C GLU A 603 -12.88 26.13 -5.59
N LEU A 604 -13.39 26.60 -6.73
CA LEU A 604 -12.85 27.76 -7.45
C LEU A 604 -12.77 29.05 -6.60
N ALA A 605 -13.70 29.24 -5.66
CA ALA A 605 -13.68 30.39 -4.76
C ALA A 605 -12.50 30.35 -3.78
N ARG A 606 -12.23 29.19 -3.17
CA ARG A 606 -11.07 28.99 -2.29
C ARG A 606 -9.76 29.08 -3.07
N LEU A 607 -9.71 28.46 -4.25
CA LEU A 607 -8.59 28.53 -5.19
C LEU A 607 -8.15 29.98 -5.42
N LYS A 608 -9.09 30.85 -5.81
CA LYS A 608 -8.81 32.26 -6.05
C LYS A 608 -8.28 32.98 -4.81
N THR A 609 -8.97 32.84 -3.68
CA THR A 609 -8.59 33.52 -2.42
C THR A 609 -7.17 33.16 -2.01
N TYR A 610 -6.82 31.87 -2.04
CA TYR A 610 -5.48 31.43 -1.64
C TYR A 610 -4.40 31.84 -2.64
N ALA A 611 -4.66 31.73 -3.94
CA ALA A 611 -3.70 32.14 -4.96
C ALA A 611 -3.44 33.65 -4.95
N ASP A 612 -4.48 34.49 -4.79
CA ASP A 612 -4.35 35.94 -4.67
C ASP A 612 -3.50 36.35 -3.45
N GLU A 613 -3.77 35.75 -2.28
CA GLU A 613 -3.02 36.07 -1.07
C GLU A 613 -1.56 35.60 -1.18
N SER A 614 -1.33 34.41 -1.73
CA SER A 614 0.03 33.90 -1.99
C SER A 614 0.81 34.83 -2.92
N LEU A 615 0.20 35.25 -4.04
CA LEU A 615 0.82 36.18 -4.99
C LEU A 615 1.14 37.54 -4.34
N ARG A 616 0.22 38.06 -3.53
CA ARG A 616 0.42 39.33 -2.80
C ARG A 616 1.58 39.24 -1.82
N ILE A 617 1.71 38.15 -1.07
CA ILE A 617 2.84 37.94 -0.14
C ILE A 617 4.14 37.79 -0.93
N ALA A 618 4.18 36.95 -1.97
CA ALA A 618 5.37 36.73 -2.79
C ALA A 618 5.89 38.04 -3.43
N ARG A 619 4.99 38.87 -3.97
CA ARG A 619 5.34 40.20 -4.51
C ARG A 619 5.88 41.16 -3.43
N THR A 620 5.32 41.11 -2.22
CA THR A 620 5.79 41.94 -1.08
C THR A 620 7.20 41.54 -0.63
N LEU A 621 7.50 40.24 -0.68
CA LEU A 621 8.82 39.69 -0.31
C LEU A 621 9.87 39.84 -1.44
N GLY A 622 9.45 40.16 -2.67
CA GLY A 622 10.34 40.25 -3.82
C GLY A 622 10.84 38.89 -4.31
N GLU A 623 10.13 37.80 -4.00
CA GLU A 623 10.53 36.45 -4.38
C GLU A 623 9.97 36.06 -5.75
N SER A 624 10.67 36.41 -6.83
CA SER A 624 10.25 36.12 -8.22
C SER A 624 9.98 34.64 -8.52
N ARG A 625 10.64 33.71 -7.82
CA ARG A 625 10.37 32.26 -7.96
C ARG A 625 9.02 31.84 -7.38
N SER A 626 8.57 32.54 -6.34
CA SER A 626 7.36 32.22 -5.58
C SER A 626 6.09 32.81 -6.22
N THR A 627 6.19 33.62 -7.28
CA THR A 627 5.05 34.27 -7.94
C THR A 627 4.41 33.45 -9.07
N THR A 628 5.17 32.55 -9.70
CA THR A 628 4.73 31.87 -10.94
C THR A 628 3.54 30.93 -10.73
N TRP A 629 3.59 30.06 -9.72
CA TRP A 629 2.50 29.14 -9.42
C TRP A 629 1.19 29.84 -9.05
N PRO A 630 1.18 30.86 -8.16
CA PRO A 630 -0.01 31.66 -7.90
C PRO A 630 -0.62 32.28 -9.17
N LEU A 631 0.20 32.79 -10.10
CA LEU A 631 -0.27 33.32 -11.38
C LEU A 631 -0.93 32.23 -12.25
N ILE A 632 -0.35 31.03 -12.30
CA ILE A 632 -0.94 29.88 -12.99
C ILE A 632 -2.32 29.55 -12.41
N PHE A 633 -2.45 29.46 -11.08
CA PHE A 633 -3.73 29.15 -10.44
C PHE A 633 -4.80 30.23 -10.63
N LEU A 634 -4.41 31.51 -10.60
CA LEU A 634 -5.32 32.60 -10.96
C LEU A 634 -5.72 32.54 -12.43
N GLY A 635 -4.81 32.15 -13.32
CA GLY A 635 -5.11 31.91 -14.73
C GLY A 635 -6.11 30.77 -14.92
N ILE A 636 -5.97 29.68 -14.16
CA ILE A 636 -6.93 28.56 -14.16
C ILE A 636 -8.29 29.06 -13.71
N TRP A 637 -8.35 29.74 -12.56
CA TRP A 637 -9.59 30.34 -12.06
C TRP A 637 -10.25 31.27 -13.10
N ALA A 638 -9.48 32.17 -13.73
CA ALA A 638 -9.99 33.09 -14.73
C ALA A 638 -10.54 32.37 -15.98
N SER A 639 -9.90 31.28 -16.39
CA SER A 639 -10.36 30.43 -17.49
C SER A 639 -11.70 29.76 -17.16
N GLU A 640 -11.81 29.18 -15.97
CA GLU A 640 -13.02 28.46 -15.52
C GLU A 640 -14.24 29.38 -15.35
N VAL A 641 -14.03 30.64 -14.95
CA VAL A 641 -15.11 31.64 -14.88
C VAL A 641 -15.40 32.33 -16.22
N GLY A 642 -14.74 31.91 -17.30
CA GLY A 642 -14.95 32.41 -18.66
C GLY A 642 -14.29 33.76 -18.97
N ASN A 643 -13.34 34.22 -18.15
CA ASN A 643 -12.57 35.44 -18.39
C ASN A 643 -11.24 35.14 -19.12
N SER A 644 -11.33 34.78 -20.40
CA SER A 644 -10.18 34.37 -21.21
C SER A 644 -9.11 35.46 -21.38
N ASP A 645 -9.48 36.75 -21.35
CA ASP A 645 -8.53 37.86 -21.46
C ASP A 645 -7.66 37.98 -20.20
N GLU A 646 -8.29 37.88 -19.02
CA GLU A 646 -7.56 37.85 -17.74
C GLU A 646 -6.67 36.59 -17.64
N ALA A 647 -7.21 35.42 -18.01
CA ALA A 647 -6.43 34.19 -18.04
C ALA A 647 -5.19 34.31 -18.95
N THR A 648 -5.36 34.86 -20.16
CA THR A 648 -4.26 35.11 -21.09
C THR A 648 -3.17 35.98 -20.48
N ASN A 649 -3.55 37.10 -19.85
CA ASN A 649 -2.60 38.02 -19.22
C ASN A 649 -1.84 37.35 -18.06
N LEU A 650 -2.55 36.60 -17.22
CA LEU A 650 -1.97 35.90 -16.07
C LEU A 650 -0.97 34.81 -16.50
N TYR A 651 -1.30 34.01 -17.51
CA TYR A 651 -0.37 33.00 -18.04
C TYR A 651 0.84 33.63 -18.74
N GLN A 652 0.65 34.74 -19.47
CA GLN A 652 1.78 35.46 -20.07
C GLN A 652 2.73 36.04 -19.03
N GLU A 653 2.19 36.59 -17.94
CA GLU A 653 2.99 37.04 -16.79
C GLU A 653 3.73 35.85 -16.15
N ALA A 654 3.05 34.72 -15.92
CA ALA A 654 3.66 33.51 -15.38
C ALA A 654 4.81 33.00 -16.26
N ILE A 655 4.64 32.96 -17.59
CA ILE A 655 5.68 32.55 -18.54
C ILE A 655 6.89 33.50 -18.47
N ALA A 656 6.65 34.81 -18.42
CA ALA A 656 7.73 35.80 -18.30
C ALA A 656 8.54 35.60 -17.01
N MET A 657 7.86 35.45 -15.88
CA MET A 657 8.49 35.20 -14.58
C MET A 657 9.25 33.86 -14.55
N ALA A 658 8.66 32.79 -15.08
CA ALA A 658 9.29 31.47 -15.17
C ALA A 658 10.57 31.50 -16.01
N ARG A 659 10.57 32.24 -17.13
CA ARG A 659 11.76 32.45 -17.98
C ARG A 659 12.85 33.24 -17.26
N GLU A 660 12.49 34.26 -16.50
CA GLU A 660 13.44 35.07 -15.73
C GLU A 660 14.19 34.23 -14.68
N VAL A 661 13.48 33.33 -13.99
CA VAL A 661 14.08 32.49 -12.92
C VAL A 661 14.70 31.18 -13.43
N GLY A 662 14.58 30.91 -14.74
CA GLY A 662 15.11 29.72 -15.41
C GLY A 662 14.31 28.44 -15.18
N ASP A 663 13.05 28.53 -14.71
CA ASP A 663 12.21 27.36 -14.46
C ASP A 663 11.48 26.95 -15.74
N ARG A 664 12.14 26.09 -16.52
CA ARG A 664 11.60 25.60 -17.80
C ARG A 664 10.34 24.75 -17.63
N LYS A 665 10.21 24.01 -16.53
CA LYS A 665 9.01 23.19 -16.27
C LYS A 665 7.78 24.09 -16.16
N LEU A 666 7.89 25.18 -15.40
CA LEU A 666 6.79 26.14 -15.26
C LEU A 666 6.47 26.89 -16.56
N VAL A 667 7.45 27.12 -17.43
CA VAL A 667 7.19 27.64 -18.78
C VAL A 667 6.29 26.67 -19.55
N GLY A 668 6.61 25.37 -19.56
CA GLY A 668 5.80 24.35 -20.23
C GLY A 668 4.35 24.32 -19.74
N ILE A 669 4.17 24.25 -18.42
CA ILE A 669 2.83 24.19 -17.78
C ILE A 669 2.00 25.44 -18.12
N ALA A 670 2.56 26.64 -17.94
CA ALA A 670 1.84 27.88 -18.22
C ALA A 670 1.53 28.04 -19.73
N THR A 671 2.42 27.59 -20.61
CA THR A 671 2.21 27.59 -22.06
C THR A 671 1.11 26.61 -22.49
N ASN A 672 1.06 25.41 -21.91
CA ASN A 672 -0.03 24.46 -22.14
C ASN A 672 -1.38 25.09 -21.74
N ASN A 673 -1.46 25.68 -20.55
CA ASN A 673 -2.69 26.29 -20.08
C ASN A 673 -3.12 27.51 -20.92
N LEU A 674 -2.17 28.29 -21.44
CA LEU A 674 -2.45 29.34 -22.43
C LEU A 674 -3.01 28.76 -23.74
N GLY A 675 -2.52 27.58 -24.16
CA GLY A 675 -3.08 26.81 -25.27
C GLY A 675 -4.53 26.40 -25.02
N VAL A 676 -4.87 25.97 -23.80
CA VAL A 676 -6.25 25.64 -23.40
C VAL A 676 -7.16 26.87 -23.52
N VAL A 677 -6.72 28.05 -23.08
CA VAL A 677 -7.49 29.30 -23.25
C VAL A 677 -7.75 29.60 -24.72
N ALA A 678 -6.73 29.48 -25.58
CA ALA A 678 -6.89 29.69 -27.03
C ALA A 678 -7.86 28.66 -27.65
N MET A 679 -7.82 27.41 -27.18
CA MET A 679 -8.74 26.35 -27.60
C MET A 679 -10.19 26.64 -27.15
N GLN A 680 -10.41 27.14 -25.93
CA GLN A 680 -11.72 27.57 -25.44
C GLN A 680 -12.30 28.76 -26.23
N GLN A 681 -11.43 29.60 -26.79
CA GLN A 681 -11.80 30.69 -27.73
C GLN A 681 -12.00 30.21 -29.18
N GLU A 682 -11.91 28.90 -29.44
CA GLU A 682 -11.95 28.27 -30.77
C GLU A 682 -10.82 28.74 -31.71
N ASP A 683 -9.75 29.35 -31.18
CA ASP A 683 -8.56 29.74 -31.94
C ASP A 683 -7.54 28.58 -31.98
N PHE A 684 -7.93 27.51 -32.69
CA PHE A 684 -7.10 26.32 -32.84
C PHE A 684 -5.78 26.57 -33.58
N VAL A 685 -5.72 27.65 -34.38
CA VAL A 685 -4.51 28.07 -35.08
C VAL A 685 -3.47 28.60 -34.09
N ARG A 686 -3.91 29.35 -33.08
CA ARG A 686 -3.05 29.82 -31.98
C ARG A 686 -2.78 28.74 -30.93
N ALA A 687 -3.73 27.84 -30.66
CA ALA A 687 -3.59 26.82 -29.64
C ALA A 687 -2.56 25.73 -29.99
N ALA A 688 -2.54 25.26 -31.24
CA ALA A 688 -1.62 24.20 -31.69
C ALA A 688 -0.13 24.48 -31.41
N PRO A 689 0.47 25.63 -31.79
CA PRO A 689 1.88 25.89 -31.53
C PRO A 689 2.20 26.03 -30.04
N LEU A 690 1.24 26.43 -29.20
CA LEU A 690 1.42 26.49 -27.74
C LEU A 690 1.52 25.09 -27.15
N PHE A 691 0.64 24.16 -27.56
CA PHE A 691 0.74 22.76 -27.14
C PHE A 691 2.02 22.08 -27.66
N GLU A 692 2.47 22.41 -28.88
CA GLU A 692 3.74 21.91 -29.41
C GLU A 692 4.95 22.41 -28.61
N GLU A 693 4.97 23.68 -28.19
CA GLU A 693 6.03 24.24 -27.34
C GLU A 693 6.04 23.58 -25.96
N ALA A 694 4.88 23.46 -25.31
CA ALA A 694 4.77 22.81 -24.00
C ALA A 694 5.24 21.34 -24.06
N LEU A 695 4.76 20.59 -25.06
CA LEU A 695 5.13 19.19 -25.27
C LEU A 695 6.63 19.01 -25.56
N ALA A 696 7.25 19.93 -26.28
CA ALA A 696 8.69 19.91 -26.53
C ALA A 696 9.49 20.10 -25.23
N ILE A 697 9.06 21.03 -24.37
CA ILE A 697 9.65 21.26 -23.05
C ILE A 697 9.50 20.01 -22.17
N SER A 698 8.29 19.46 -22.08
CA SER A 698 8.01 18.29 -21.23
C SER A 698 8.78 17.04 -21.68
N ARG A 699 8.94 16.84 -22.99
CA ARG A 699 9.78 15.76 -23.56
C ARG A 699 11.26 15.94 -23.25
N GLU A 700 11.78 17.17 -23.33
CA GLU A 700 13.19 17.44 -23.03
C GLU A 700 13.49 17.23 -21.54
N LEU A 701 12.57 17.61 -20.66
CA LEU A 701 12.72 17.46 -19.21
C LEU A 701 12.37 16.05 -18.70
N GLY A 702 11.77 15.20 -19.53
CA GLY A 702 11.30 13.87 -19.13
C GLY A 702 10.15 13.90 -18.14
N THR A 703 9.33 14.97 -18.12
CA THR A 703 8.17 15.09 -17.22
C THR A 703 7.01 14.24 -17.73
N LEU A 704 7.07 12.94 -17.49
CA LEU A 704 6.13 11.94 -18.00
C LEU A 704 4.67 12.20 -17.59
N ASP A 705 4.44 12.93 -16.50
CA ASP A 705 3.09 13.23 -15.99
C ASP A 705 2.31 14.24 -16.87
N GLU A 706 3.01 15.17 -17.54
CA GLU A 706 2.39 16.26 -18.33
C GLU A 706 2.16 15.88 -19.80
N ILE A 707 3.05 15.05 -20.35
CA ILE A 707 3.09 14.65 -21.77
C ILE A 707 1.74 14.09 -22.28
N PRO A 708 1.03 13.21 -21.54
CA PRO A 708 -0.24 12.65 -22.01
C PRO A 708 -1.29 13.74 -22.27
N LEU A 709 -1.47 14.66 -21.32
CA LEU A 709 -2.47 15.74 -21.39
C LEU A 709 -2.14 16.70 -22.53
N GLU A 710 -0.89 17.15 -22.63
CA GLU A 710 -0.42 18.04 -23.69
C GLU A 710 -0.62 17.39 -25.08
N THR A 711 -0.37 16.09 -25.19
CA THR A 711 -0.55 15.33 -26.45
C THR A 711 -2.03 15.22 -26.83
N LEU A 712 -2.92 14.99 -25.86
CA LEU A 712 -4.37 14.96 -26.09
C LEU A 712 -4.92 16.34 -26.49
N ASN A 713 -4.46 17.40 -25.85
CA ASN A 713 -4.81 18.78 -26.21
C ASN A 713 -4.39 19.13 -27.64
N LEU A 714 -3.17 18.75 -28.05
CA LEU A 714 -2.70 18.90 -29.42
C LEU A 714 -3.55 18.07 -30.40
N ALA A 715 -3.90 16.84 -30.05
CA ALA A 715 -4.76 15.99 -30.88
C ALA A 715 -6.12 16.66 -31.16
N SER A 716 -6.71 17.30 -30.15
CA SER A 716 -7.95 18.08 -30.29
C SER A 716 -7.78 19.21 -31.31
N CYS A 717 -6.70 20.01 -31.21
CA CYS A 717 -6.43 21.09 -32.16
C CYS A 717 -6.21 20.58 -33.60
N LEU A 718 -5.49 19.48 -33.76
CA LEU A 718 -5.26 18.85 -35.07
C LEU A 718 -6.57 18.35 -35.71
N HIS A 719 -7.52 17.90 -34.89
CA HIS A 719 -8.84 17.51 -35.38
C HIS A 719 -9.60 18.73 -35.95
N HIS A 720 -9.69 19.81 -35.17
CA HIS A 720 -10.41 21.03 -35.56
C HIS A 720 -9.74 21.81 -36.71
N THR A 721 -8.43 21.66 -36.90
CA THR A 721 -7.68 22.28 -38.02
C THR A 721 -7.65 21.42 -39.30
N GLY A 722 -8.41 20.32 -39.35
CA GLY A 722 -8.55 19.51 -40.56
C GLY A 722 -7.41 18.51 -40.81
N ARG A 723 -6.68 18.11 -39.76
CA ARG A 723 -5.60 17.09 -39.80
C ARG A 723 -5.99 15.81 -39.03
N PRO A 724 -7.11 15.14 -39.37
CA PRO A 724 -7.69 14.07 -38.55
C PRO A 724 -6.81 12.81 -38.42
N ARG A 725 -5.95 12.51 -39.40
CA ARG A 725 -5.00 11.39 -39.31
C ARG A 725 -3.92 11.62 -38.27
N GLU A 726 -3.45 12.86 -38.17
CA GLU A 726 -2.43 13.26 -37.20
C GLU A 726 -3.02 13.38 -35.80
N ALA A 727 -4.24 13.92 -35.70
CA ALA A 727 -5.03 13.91 -34.48
C ALA A 727 -5.22 12.48 -33.92
N ALA A 728 -5.63 11.52 -34.76
CA ALA A 728 -5.83 10.15 -34.33
C ALA A 728 -4.52 9.47 -33.87
N LYS A 729 -3.38 9.83 -34.49
CA LYS A 729 -2.07 9.33 -34.07
C LYS A 729 -1.68 9.91 -32.70
N ALA A 730 -1.78 11.23 -32.54
CA ALA A 730 -1.48 11.91 -31.29
C ALA A 730 -2.38 11.43 -30.14
N ALA A 731 -3.70 11.28 -30.38
CA ALA A 731 -4.62 10.78 -29.37
C ALA A 731 -4.28 9.37 -28.88
N LYS A 732 -3.89 8.46 -29.80
CA LYS A 732 -3.44 7.11 -29.44
C LYS A 732 -2.15 7.13 -28.63
N GLU A 733 -1.20 7.96 -29.02
CA GLU A 733 0.07 8.13 -28.29
C GLU A 733 -0.17 8.69 -26.89
N GLY A 734 -0.99 9.73 -26.76
CA GLY A 734 -1.36 10.34 -25.49
C GLY A 734 -2.07 9.36 -24.55
N LEU A 735 -3.07 8.62 -25.05
CA LEU A 735 -3.80 7.63 -24.25
C LEU A 735 -2.88 6.47 -23.80
N ALA A 736 -2.02 5.97 -24.70
CA ALA A 736 -1.05 4.92 -24.35
C ALA A 736 0.01 5.40 -23.33
N MET A 737 0.30 6.70 -23.28
CA MET A 737 1.16 7.28 -22.26
C MET A 737 0.41 7.49 -20.94
N ALA A 738 -0.83 7.99 -20.96
CA ALA A 738 -1.69 8.13 -19.78
C ALA A 738 -1.84 6.79 -19.03
N HIS A 739 -2.12 5.72 -19.77
CA HIS A 739 -2.21 4.37 -19.19
C HIS A 739 -0.90 3.87 -18.59
N ARG A 740 0.26 4.21 -19.17
CA ARG A 740 1.58 3.81 -18.64
C ARG A 740 1.97 4.57 -17.37
N VAL A 741 1.59 5.83 -17.28
CA VAL A 741 1.90 6.69 -16.12
C VAL A 741 0.91 6.49 -14.97
N GLY A 742 -0.15 5.69 -15.18
CA GLY A 742 -1.20 5.48 -14.18
C GLY A 742 -2.09 6.72 -13.99
N ASN A 743 -2.02 7.68 -14.91
CA ASN A 743 -2.81 8.89 -14.88
C ASN A 743 -4.19 8.56 -15.48
N LEU A 744 -5.10 8.01 -14.68
CA LEU A 744 -6.46 7.63 -15.08
C LEU A 744 -7.41 8.83 -15.18
N THR A 745 -6.92 10.00 -15.59
CA THR A 745 -7.69 11.23 -15.78
C THR A 745 -8.15 11.46 -17.21
N SER A 746 -8.02 10.48 -18.12
CA SER A 746 -8.52 10.57 -19.50
C SER A 746 -9.50 9.46 -19.88
#